data_AF-A0A0K2RD71-F1
#
_entry.id   AF-A0A0K2RD71-F1
#
_cell.length_a   1.000
_cell.length_b   1.000
_cell.length_c   1.000
_cell.angle_alpha   90.00
_cell.angle_beta   90.00
_cell.angle_gamma   90.00
#
_symmetry.space_group_name_H-M   'P 1'
#
loop_
_entity.id
_entity.type
_entity.pdbx_description
1 polymer ?
#
loop_
_entity_poly.entity_id
_entity_poly.type
_entity_poly.pdbx_seq_one_letter_code
_entity_poly.pdbx_strand_id
1 'polypeptide(L)'
;MVDQPGAGVYPEYWEADVVLRDGGTAHLRPISPEDAGALQAFHTAQSETSIYMRFFSFKPRLSSKELHRFTEVDHKDRVAFVITIGGEIVGVGRYDRLDDPTEAEVAFNISDVQQGRGIGSILLEHLAAAARENGIRRFTAEVLPENRKMLRVFADAGYELARKFDDGVVSVEFNIDPTAKSLAVMESREHRAEARSVRDLLAPSSIAVVGASRRWGTVGHQLLEHILDGGFTGAVYAVNPEAFEVGGMKSLQLAIVAVPNEEVPKVVDECGAAGVKGLVVATAGYADDGERGLRRQRELVRQARSYGMRVIGPESLGIVNTNPEVSLNASMAPNLPGAGDWAVFAIRGHRGLRLRGSEPPGLGLSSFLSAGNRADVSGNDVMQFWEDDPDTVAVGLYLESIGNPRKFSRLARRLSRSKPVIVAKSDVTGLRLPPGHVVRTTLAPAAALDAMMRQAGVIAVETIEQLMDVAQIVSSQPLPKGPALAVYSNSAAFGKVVADNAAPQGLVVDRIVTDVDLDAGMSASRDGLRRSLRKNLADDSVHAVVAAMVPSRSLTMEAIAGVLAECAAEAGKPVVAAFTGILDTSVQLDGLLAPNGESGSSLPCYSSAGSAVAALAAVVRYAKWLDRDQGMFIEPPGCDREGTREHIERLLSAVAGEQLVRLDGGESAALLSRYGIPVVPSAVFESDDEAVDAAERLGWPVVLKTTDPALRHRLDLGGVRLDIEDADSLRRNIAQMRRALEPYGSSAIEVQAMVPVGQACTFRAIEDPLLGPVVSFGLAGDAVNLLDDWAHRVPPLSTTDLHDFIRAPRASLKLFGYQGLPAVDVAALEDLGARLVRLKDEHPEIALVEFNPVLAGTRGAKILAAEVWIGNAAQRTDSARRAMLS
;
A
#
# COMPACT_ATOMS: atom_id res chain seq x y z
N MET A 1 3.70 -6.51 -23.20
CA MET A 1 3.35 -7.11 -24.50
C MET A 1 3.14 -8.61 -24.31
N VAL A 2 1.92 -9.02 -23.97
CA VAL A 2 1.52 -10.44 -23.94
C VAL A 2 0.01 -10.47 -24.22
N ASP A 3 -0.39 -10.79 -25.46
CA ASP A 3 -1.77 -11.17 -25.78
C ASP A 3 -2.26 -12.22 -24.79
N GLN A 4 -3.56 -12.23 -24.43
CA GLN A 4 -4.13 -13.44 -23.83
C GLN A 4 -3.93 -14.55 -24.85
N PRO A 5 -3.08 -15.55 -24.55
CA PRO A 5 -2.70 -16.44 -25.60
C PRO A 5 -3.79 -17.48 -25.80
N GLY A 6 -3.91 -18.00 -27.02
CA GLY A 6 -4.91 -19.01 -27.38
C GLY A 6 -4.81 -20.28 -26.52
N ALA A 7 -5.85 -21.10 -26.53
CA ALA A 7 -5.88 -22.37 -25.80
C ALA A 7 -4.59 -23.19 -26.02
N GLY A 8 -3.93 -23.61 -24.94
CA GLY A 8 -2.69 -24.40 -24.98
C GLY A 8 -1.37 -23.61 -24.96
N VAL A 9 -1.38 -22.29 -24.79
CA VAL A 9 -0.15 -21.50 -24.64
C VAL A 9 0.22 -21.29 -23.17
N TYR A 10 1.51 -21.37 -22.87
CA TYR A 10 2.07 -21.25 -21.53
C TYR A 10 1.70 -19.89 -20.87
N PRO A 11 1.00 -19.90 -19.72
CA PRO A 11 0.54 -18.69 -19.06
C PRO A 11 1.64 -18.12 -18.14
N GLU A 12 2.60 -17.41 -18.73
CA GLU A 12 3.72 -16.77 -17.99
C GLU A 12 3.26 -15.87 -16.84
N TYR A 13 2.07 -15.27 -16.94
CA TYR A 13 1.50 -14.39 -15.92
C TYR A 13 1.03 -15.12 -14.66
N TRP A 14 1.01 -16.46 -14.63
CA TRP A 14 0.79 -17.26 -13.42
C TRP A 14 2.08 -17.57 -12.65
N GLU A 15 3.25 -17.23 -13.19
CA GLU A 15 4.50 -17.40 -12.47
C GLU A 15 4.59 -16.43 -11.29
N ALA A 16 5.11 -16.95 -10.18
CA ALA A 16 5.24 -16.18 -8.96
C ALA A 16 6.41 -16.64 -8.09
N ASP A 17 7.12 -15.69 -7.49
CA ASP A 17 8.03 -15.99 -6.39
C ASP A 17 7.28 -15.88 -5.07
N VAL A 18 7.42 -16.89 -4.22
CA VAL A 18 6.65 -17.02 -2.98
C VAL A 18 7.58 -17.13 -1.78
N VAL A 19 7.18 -16.52 -0.66
CA VAL A 19 7.87 -16.68 0.62
C VAL A 19 7.25 -17.85 1.39
N LEU A 20 8.08 -18.80 1.78
CA LEU A 20 7.70 -20.00 2.50
C LEU A 20 7.56 -19.72 4.00
N ARG A 21 6.91 -20.64 4.73
CA ARG A 21 6.64 -20.48 6.18
C ARG A 21 7.90 -20.34 7.03
N ASP A 22 9.05 -20.76 6.53
CA ASP A 22 10.33 -20.63 7.20
C ASP A 22 11.11 -19.36 6.82
N GLY A 23 10.55 -18.49 5.98
CA GLY A 23 11.14 -17.24 5.53
C GLY A 23 11.98 -17.35 4.26
N GLY A 24 12.26 -18.57 3.77
CA GLY A 24 12.94 -18.78 2.49
C GLY A 24 12.03 -18.50 1.29
N THR A 25 12.60 -18.40 0.10
CA THR A 25 11.84 -18.21 -1.15
C THR A 25 11.71 -19.51 -1.95
N ALA A 26 10.73 -19.54 -2.86
CA ALA A 26 10.61 -20.56 -3.89
C ALA A 26 9.94 -19.96 -5.13
N HIS A 27 10.13 -20.61 -6.27
CA HIS A 27 9.55 -20.16 -7.54
C HIS A 27 8.40 -21.08 -7.96
N LEU A 28 7.20 -20.52 -8.08
CA LEU A 28 5.99 -21.16 -8.57
C LEU A 28 5.80 -20.83 -10.05
N ARG A 29 5.52 -21.84 -10.87
CA ARG A 29 5.20 -21.66 -12.29
C ARG A 29 4.31 -22.77 -12.84
N PRO A 30 3.59 -22.54 -13.95
CA PRO A 30 2.92 -23.63 -14.67
C PRO A 30 3.92 -24.74 -15.04
N ILE A 31 3.44 -25.99 -15.03
CA ILE A 31 4.24 -27.11 -15.53
C ILE A 31 4.39 -27.00 -17.06
N SER A 32 5.53 -27.42 -17.59
CA SER A 32 5.76 -27.52 -19.03
C SER A 32 6.09 -28.97 -19.44
N PRO A 33 5.99 -29.30 -20.74
CA PRO A 33 6.39 -30.62 -21.24
C PRO A 33 7.85 -30.98 -20.93
N GLU A 34 8.73 -29.98 -20.80
CA GLU A 34 10.16 -30.15 -20.50
C GLU A 34 10.41 -30.67 -19.07
N ASP A 35 9.43 -30.52 -18.18
CA ASP A 35 9.53 -30.95 -16.78
C ASP A 35 9.43 -32.46 -16.59
N ALA A 36 9.18 -33.26 -17.64
CA ALA A 36 8.97 -34.71 -17.51
C ALA A 36 10.13 -35.41 -16.79
N GLY A 37 11.37 -35.00 -17.06
CA GLY A 37 12.56 -35.52 -16.37
C GLY A 37 12.60 -35.13 -14.90
N ALA A 38 12.39 -33.84 -14.60
CA ALA A 38 12.39 -33.30 -13.23
C ALA A 38 11.26 -33.88 -12.38
N LEU A 39 10.06 -34.04 -12.97
CA LEU A 39 8.90 -34.65 -12.34
C LEU A 39 9.14 -36.13 -12.01
N GLN A 40 9.80 -36.86 -12.92
CA GLN A 40 10.18 -38.25 -12.67
C GLN A 40 11.18 -38.37 -11.52
N ALA A 41 12.19 -37.49 -11.49
CA ALA A 41 13.18 -37.44 -10.41
C ALA A 41 12.52 -37.12 -9.07
N PHE A 42 11.67 -36.10 -9.03
CA PHE A 42 10.87 -35.72 -7.87
C PHE A 42 10.02 -36.90 -7.35
N HIS A 43 9.32 -37.61 -8.25
CA HIS A 43 8.48 -38.76 -7.89
C HIS A 43 9.30 -39.91 -7.29
N THR A 44 10.44 -40.25 -7.91
CA THR A 44 11.30 -41.36 -7.40
C THR A 44 11.98 -41.05 -6.08
N ALA A 45 12.13 -39.77 -5.72
CA ALA A 45 12.72 -39.35 -4.46
C ALA A 45 11.74 -39.41 -3.27
N GLN A 46 10.44 -39.63 -3.51
CA GLN A 46 9.42 -39.69 -2.45
C GLN A 46 9.42 -41.05 -1.75
N SER A 47 9.02 -41.06 -0.47
CA SER A 47 8.78 -42.29 0.27
C SER A 47 7.62 -43.11 -0.31
N GLU A 48 7.65 -44.42 -0.10
CA GLU A 48 6.56 -45.33 -0.51
C GLU A 48 5.21 -44.90 0.08
N THR A 49 5.22 -44.38 1.31
CA THR A 49 4.03 -43.87 1.99
C THR A 49 3.46 -42.65 1.28
N SER A 50 4.28 -41.68 0.90
CA SER A 50 3.80 -40.47 0.20
C SER A 50 3.29 -40.79 -1.21
N ILE A 51 3.93 -41.73 -1.92
CA ILE A 51 3.43 -42.23 -3.20
C ILE A 51 2.07 -42.93 -3.03
N TYR A 52 1.95 -43.82 -2.05
CA TYR A 52 0.70 -44.53 -1.78
C TYR A 52 -0.43 -43.56 -1.41
N MET A 53 -0.16 -42.57 -0.56
CA MET A 53 -1.13 -41.56 -0.15
C MET A 53 -1.63 -40.68 -1.31
N ARG A 54 -0.84 -40.53 -2.38
CA ARG A 54 -1.19 -39.72 -3.55
C ARG A 54 -1.89 -40.53 -4.65
N PHE A 55 -1.46 -41.76 -4.88
CA PHE A 55 -1.90 -42.56 -6.04
C PHE A 55 -2.76 -43.77 -5.65
N PHE A 56 -3.08 -43.92 -4.36
CA PHE A 56 -3.82 -45.06 -3.78
C PHE A 56 -3.20 -46.43 -4.12
N SER A 57 -1.95 -46.41 -4.59
CA SER A 57 -1.20 -47.56 -5.08
C SER A 57 0.29 -47.24 -5.03
N PHE A 58 1.11 -48.27 -4.77
CA PHE A 58 2.55 -48.10 -4.84
C PHE A 58 3.00 -48.07 -6.30
N LYS A 59 3.61 -46.96 -6.71
CA LYS A 59 4.14 -46.75 -8.05
C LYS A 59 5.60 -46.29 -7.95
N PRO A 60 6.60 -47.18 -8.12
CA PRO A 60 8.00 -46.80 -7.95
C PRO A 60 8.48 -45.80 -9.01
N ARG A 61 7.85 -45.80 -10.19
CA ARG A 61 8.09 -44.85 -11.28
C ARG A 61 6.78 -44.49 -11.98
N LEU A 62 6.76 -43.36 -12.67
CA LEU A 62 5.65 -42.98 -13.53
C LEU A 62 5.91 -43.56 -14.92
N SER A 63 4.86 -44.08 -15.57
CA SER A 63 4.96 -44.51 -16.97
C SER A 63 5.13 -43.31 -17.90
N SER A 64 5.67 -43.52 -19.10
CA SER A 64 5.79 -42.47 -20.11
C SER A 64 4.45 -41.82 -20.45
N LYS A 65 3.35 -42.60 -20.41
CA LYS A 65 1.99 -42.11 -20.63
C LYS A 65 1.51 -41.21 -19.48
N GLU A 66 1.85 -41.55 -18.23
CA GLU A 66 1.53 -40.72 -17.07
C GLU A 66 2.35 -39.43 -17.07
N LEU A 67 3.66 -39.50 -17.36
CA LEU A 67 4.51 -38.31 -17.47
C LEU A 67 3.95 -37.35 -18.51
N HIS A 68 3.70 -37.83 -19.73
CA HIS A 68 3.09 -37.04 -20.80
C HIS A 68 1.75 -36.43 -20.36
N ARG A 69 0.84 -37.23 -19.78
CA ARG A 69 -0.43 -36.72 -19.23
C ARG A 69 -0.20 -35.64 -18.16
N PHE A 70 0.84 -35.77 -17.35
CA PHE A 70 1.07 -34.92 -16.18
C PHE A 70 1.81 -33.63 -16.50
N THR A 71 2.54 -33.55 -17.61
CA THR A 71 3.32 -32.38 -18.04
C THR A 71 2.70 -31.65 -19.24
N GLU A 72 1.92 -32.35 -20.07
CA GLU A 72 1.20 -31.75 -21.19
C GLU A 72 -0.25 -31.45 -20.78
N VAL A 73 -0.49 -30.17 -20.48
CA VAL A 73 -1.77 -29.64 -20.00
C VAL A 73 -2.22 -28.49 -20.90
N ASP A 74 -3.53 -28.24 -20.97
CA ASP A 74 -4.11 -27.23 -21.86
C ASP A 74 -4.25 -25.84 -21.21
N HIS A 75 -3.91 -25.75 -19.93
CA HIS A 75 -4.03 -24.57 -19.08
C HIS A 75 -5.47 -24.04 -18.91
N LYS A 76 -6.49 -24.87 -19.21
CA LYS A 76 -7.91 -24.51 -19.12
C LYS A 76 -8.74 -25.53 -18.37
N ASP A 77 -8.78 -26.76 -18.88
CA ASP A 77 -9.50 -27.87 -18.28
C ASP A 77 -8.55 -28.70 -17.42
N ARG A 78 -7.26 -28.66 -17.76
CA ARG A 78 -6.19 -29.33 -17.04
C ARG A 78 -5.14 -28.28 -16.72
N VAL A 79 -4.87 -28.07 -15.44
CA VAL A 79 -3.85 -27.11 -14.97
C VAL A 79 -2.97 -27.79 -13.95
N ALA A 80 -1.66 -27.56 -14.05
CA ALA A 80 -0.70 -27.99 -13.06
C ALA A 80 0.35 -26.91 -12.82
N PHE A 81 0.69 -26.71 -11.54
CA PHE A 81 1.75 -25.85 -11.06
C PHE A 81 2.86 -26.68 -10.42
N VAL A 82 4.08 -26.21 -10.58
CA VAL A 82 5.26 -26.70 -9.87
C VAL A 82 5.83 -25.59 -9.00
N ILE A 83 6.29 -25.94 -7.80
CA ILE A 83 7.14 -25.09 -6.98
C ILE A 83 8.56 -25.65 -7.05
N THR A 84 9.53 -24.77 -7.30
CA THR A 84 10.94 -25.13 -7.48
C THR A 84 11.86 -24.39 -6.51
N ILE A 85 12.91 -25.07 -6.07
CA ILE A 85 14.04 -24.53 -5.29
C ILE A 85 15.32 -25.17 -5.85
N GLY A 86 16.31 -24.37 -6.18
CA GLY A 86 17.54 -24.76 -6.90
C GLY A 86 17.27 -25.30 -8.31
N GLY A 87 16.11 -24.97 -8.90
CA GLY A 87 15.62 -25.60 -10.12
C GLY A 87 15.02 -27.01 -9.92
N GLU A 88 15.06 -27.55 -8.70
CA GLU A 88 14.45 -28.84 -8.38
C GLU A 88 12.96 -28.67 -8.02
N ILE A 89 12.10 -29.54 -8.53
CA ILE A 89 10.68 -29.57 -8.16
C ILE A 89 10.56 -30.05 -6.70
N VAL A 90 9.97 -29.21 -5.86
CA VAL A 90 9.70 -29.51 -4.44
C VAL A 90 8.22 -29.72 -4.14
N GLY A 91 7.34 -29.35 -5.06
CA GLY A 91 5.91 -29.61 -4.95
C GLY A 91 5.19 -29.46 -6.28
N VAL A 92 4.11 -30.21 -6.44
CA VAL A 92 3.25 -30.23 -7.62
C VAL A 92 1.80 -30.17 -7.18
N GLY A 93 1.05 -29.21 -7.70
CA GLY A 93 -0.39 -29.10 -7.51
C GLY A 93 -1.08 -29.10 -8.87
N ARG A 94 -2.26 -29.71 -8.99
CA ARG A 94 -3.02 -29.72 -10.24
C ARG A 94 -4.51 -29.80 -10.01
N TYR A 95 -5.26 -29.39 -11.02
CA TYR A 95 -6.67 -29.76 -11.15
C TYR A 95 -6.98 -30.30 -12.54
N ASP A 96 -7.98 -31.17 -12.61
CA ASP A 96 -8.61 -31.63 -13.85
C ASP A 96 -10.13 -31.33 -13.74
N ARG A 97 -10.71 -30.63 -14.74
CA ARG A 97 -12.14 -30.28 -14.78
C ARG A 97 -13.00 -31.55 -14.88
N LEU A 98 -14.12 -31.56 -14.15
CA LEU A 98 -15.09 -32.65 -14.14
C LEU A 98 -16.17 -32.46 -15.23
N ASP A 99 -17.13 -33.39 -15.29
CA ASP A 99 -18.26 -33.30 -16.22
C ASP A 99 -19.11 -32.05 -15.99
N ASP A 100 -19.22 -31.59 -14.73
CA ASP A 100 -19.75 -30.26 -14.42
C ASP A 100 -18.69 -29.22 -14.77
N PRO A 101 -18.98 -28.29 -15.71
CA PRO A 101 -18.00 -27.29 -16.13
C PRO A 101 -17.61 -26.32 -15.01
N THR A 102 -18.33 -26.27 -13.89
CA THR A 102 -18.03 -25.42 -12.74
C THR A 102 -17.23 -26.14 -11.64
N GLU A 103 -16.90 -27.42 -11.82
CA GLU A 103 -16.20 -28.25 -10.82
C GLU A 103 -14.90 -28.85 -11.37
N ALA A 104 -13.91 -29.00 -10.49
CA ALA A 104 -12.64 -29.67 -10.84
C ALA A 104 -12.11 -30.49 -9.67
N GLU A 105 -11.49 -31.63 -9.98
CA GLU A 105 -10.77 -32.45 -9.00
C GLU A 105 -9.37 -31.87 -8.78
N VAL A 106 -8.98 -31.62 -7.53
CA VAL A 106 -7.69 -31.05 -7.17
C VAL A 106 -6.80 -32.06 -6.44
N ALA A 107 -5.50 -32.07 -6.77
CA ALA A 107 -4.55 -32.96 -6.14
C ALA A 107 -3.14 -32.37 -5.98
N PHE A 108 -2.45 -32.77 -4.91
CA PHE A 108 -1.15 -32.23 -4.52
C PHE A 108 -0.14 -33.33 -4.22
N ASN A 109 1.13 -33.12 -4.55
CA ASN A 109 2.25 -33.93 -4.09
C ASN A 109 3.38 -33.00 -3.64
N ILE A 110 3.89 -33.18 -2.42
CA ILE A 110 4.89 -32.28 -1.83
C ILE A 110 6.07 -33.14 -1.37
N SER A 111 7.28 -32.70 -1.70
CA SER A 111 8.52 -33.38 -1.32
C SER A 111 8.56 -33.65 0.18
N ASP A 112 8.86 -34.89 0.57
CA ASP A 112 8.90 -35.33 1.97
C ASP A 112 9.79 -34.43 2.85
N VAL A 113 10.95 -34.03 2.34
CA VAL A 113 11.91 -33.16 3.05
C VAL A 113 11.46 -31.69 3.12
N GLN A 114 10.45 -31.31 2.34
CA GLN A 114 9.94 -29.93 2.24
C GLN A 114 8.54 -29.77 2.85
N GLN A 115 7.96 -30.82 3.42
CA GLN A 115 6.66 -30.76 4.09
C GLN A 115 6.71 -29.82 5.31
N GLY A 116 5.59 -29.13 5.58
CA GLY A 116 5.48 -28.18 6.69
C GLY A 116 5.93 -26.75 6.38
N ARG A 117 6.51 -26.51 5.19
CA ARG A 117 6.95 -25.18 4.73
C ARG A 117 5.84 -24.31 4.09
N GLY A 118 4.59 -24.80 4.07
CA GLY A 118 3.43 -24.05 3.51
C GLY A 118 3.17 -24.25 2.01
N ILE A 119 4.00 -25.03 1.31
CA ILE A 119 3.94 -25.30 -0.13
C ILE A 119 2.53 -25.71 -0.61
N GLY A 120 1.85 -26.59 0.12
CA GLY A 120 0.51 -27.06 -0.25
C GLY A 120 -0.57 -25.97 -0.23
N SER A 121 -0.53 -25.08 0.77
CA SER A 121 -1.46 -23.95 0.85
C SER A 121 -1.21 -22.96 -0.29
N ILE A 122 0.06 -22.67 -0.60
CA ILE A 122 0.43 -21.78 -1.71
C ILE A 122 -0.06 -22.37 -3.05
N LEU A 123 0.18 -23.65 -3.31
CA LEU A 123 -0.32 -24.33 -4.51
C LEU A 123 -1.85 -24.27 -4.59
N LEU A 124 -2.56 -24.49 -3.48
CA LEU A 124 -4.02 -24.43 -3.45
C LEU A 124 -4.53 -23.02 -3.77
N GLU A 125 -3.92 -21.99 -3.20
CA GLU A 125 -4.27 -20.58 -3.46
C GLU A 125 -4.10 -20.22 -4.95
N HIS A 126 -2.98 -20.61 -5.54
CA HIS A 126 -2.69 -20.34 -6.96
C HIS A 126 -3.55 -21.18 -7.90
N LEU A 127 -3.83 -22.44 -7.57
CA LEU A 127 -4.78 -23.27 -8.33
C LEU A 127 -6.19 -22.72 -8.24
N ALA A 128 -6.63 -22.24 -7.07
CA ALA A 128 -7.95 -21.63 -6.90
C ALA A 128 -8.08 -20.35 -7.73
N ALA A 129 -7.03 -19.51 -7.78
CA ALA A 129 -6.98 -18.38 -8.70
C ALA A 129 -7.08 -18.87 -10.16
N ALA A 130 -6.19 -19.80 -10.52
CA ALA A 130 -6.21 -20.66 -11.70
C ALA A 130 -7.61 -21.00 -12.23
N ALA A 131 -8.35 -21.67 -11.36
CA ALA A 131 -9.63 -22.28 -11.62
C ALA A 131 -10.73 -21.23 -11.81
N ARG A 132 -10.76 -20.16 -11.01
CA ARG A 132 -11.74 -19.08 -11.17
C ARG A 132 -11.64 -18.40 -12.53
N GLU A 133 -10.42 -18.21 -13.04
CA GLU A 133 -10.21 -17.65 -14.38
C GLU A 133 -10.80 -18.53 -15.49
N ASN A 134 -10.78 -19.83 -15.24
CA ASN A 134 -11.30 -20.83 -16.15
C ASN A 134 -12.78 -21.19 -15.85
N GLY A 135 -13.49 -20.37 -15.06
CA GLY A 135 -14.92 -20.53 -14.76
C GLY A 135 -15.26 -21.65 -13.76
N ILE A 136 -14.28 -22.21 -13.06
CA ILE A 136 -14.49 -23.22 -12.01
C ILE A 136 -14.83 -22.49 -10.71
N ARG A 137 -15.81 -23.01 -9.97
CA ARG A 137 -16.27 -22.49 -8.67
C ARG A 137 -16.08 -23.47 -7.51
N ARG A 138 -15.85 -24.75 -7.80
CA ARG A 138 -15.72 -25.78 -6.76
C ARG A 138 -14.55 -26.69 -7.01
N PHE A 139 -13.85 -27.03 -5.92
CA PHE A 139 -12.89 -28.11 -5.91
C PHE A 139 -13.42 -29.30 -5.15
N THR A 140 -13.15 -30.49 -5.70
CA THR A 140 -13.31 -31.78 -5.05
C THR A 140 -11.94 -32.44 -4.91
N ALA A 141 -11.75 -33.23 -3.87
CA ALA A 141 -10.53 -33.99 -3.67
C ALA A 141 -10.81 -35.30 -2.93
N GLU A 142 -10.27 -36.40 -3.44
CA GLU A 142 -10.28 -37.68 -2.75
C GLU A 142 -8.99 -37.84 -1.92
N VAL A 143 -9.14 -38.08 -0.63
CA VAL A 143 -8.03 -38.18 0.31
C VAL A 143 -8.21 -39.41 1.19
N LEU A 144 -7.15 -40.22 1.33
CA LEU A 144 -7.15 -41.32 2.30
C LEU A 144 -7.39 -40.79 3.73
N PRO A 145 -8.23 -41.44 4.55
CA PRO A 145 -8.50 -41.01 5.94
C PRO A 145 -7.23 -40.84 6.79
N GLU A 146 -6.18 -41.61 6.50
CA GLU A 146 -4.89 -41.58 7.18
C GLU A 146 -4.08 -40.32 6.84
N ASN A 147 -4.34 -39.66 5.71
CA ASN A 147 -3.62 -38.46 5.25
C ASN A 147 -4.12 -37.19 5.96
N ARG A 148 -3.98 -37.17 7.29
CA ARG A 148 -4.37 -36.06 8.16
C ARG A 148 -3.63 -34.75 7.84
N LYS A 149 -2.48 -34.82 7.18
CA LYS A 149 -1.71 -33.64 6.74
C LYS A 149 -2.46 -32.95 5.59
N MET A 150 -2.90 -33.72 4.60
CA MET A 150 -3.62 -33.15 3.46
C MET A 150 -4.99 -32.60 3.87
N LEU A 151 -5.76 -33.33 4.69
CA LEU A 151 -7.03 -32.83 5.22
C LEU A 151 -6.89 -31.50 6.00
N ARG A 152 -5.73 -31.29 6.66
CA ARG A 152 -5.41 -30.02 7.33
C ARG A 152 -5.12 -28.90 6.35
N VAL A 153 -4.44 -29.13 5.23
CA VAL A 153 -4.19 -28.09 4.21
C VAL A 153 -5.51 -27.48 3.73
N PHE A 154 -6.53 -28.30 3.49
CA PHE A 154 -7.85 -27.81 3.11
C PHE A 154 -8.54 -27.06 4.26
N ALA A 155 -8.54 -27.61 5.47
CA ALA A 155 -9.14 -26.97 6.65
C ALA A 155 -8.50 -25.62 7.00
N ASP A 156 -7.17 -25.57 6.93
CA ASP A 156 -6.37 -24.39 7.23
C ASP A 156 -6.40 -23.38 6.08
N ALA A 157 -6.91 -23.72 4.88
CA ALA A 157 -7.10 -22.75 3.80
C ALA A 157 -8.26 -21.79 4.06
N GLY A 158 -9.11 -22.07 5.05
CA GLY A 158 -10.22 -21.20 5.45
C GLY A 158 -11.49 -21.38 4.62
N TYR A 159 -11.53 -22.39 3.74
CA TYR A 159 -12.73 -22.76 2.99
C TYR A 159 -13.73 -23.56 3.85
N GLU A 160 -15.00 -23.48 3.50
CA GLU A 160 -16.05 -24.33 4.09
C GLU A 160 -16.02 -25.71 3.44
N LEU A 161 -15.74 -26.74 4.25
CA LEU A 161 -15.47 -28.09 3.77
C LEU A 161 -16.64 -29.01 4.04
N ALA A 162 -17.27 -29.50 2.98
CA ALA A 162 -18.12 -30.68 3.07
C ALA A 162 -17.23 -31.93 3.01
N ARG A 163 -17.45 -32.87 3.93
CA ARG A 163 -16.75 -34.15 3.97
C ARG A 163 -17.76 -35.27 3.80
N LYS A 164 -17.49 -36.18 2.87
CA LYS A 164 -18.24 -37.42 2.70
C LYS A 164 -17.26 -38.59 2.76
N PHE A 165 -17.62 -39.62 3.50
CA PHE A 165 -16.90 -40.89 3.49
C PHE A 165 -17.56 -41.80 2.47
N ASP A 166 -16.81 -42.23 1.48
CA ASP A 166 -17.28 -43.12 0.42
C ASP A 166 -16.15 -44.08 0.02
N ASP A 167 -16.47 -45.36 -0.17
CA ASP A 167 -15.52 -46.40 -0.61
C ASP A 167 -14.11 -46.40 0.04
N GLY A 168 -14.03 -46.06 1.33
CA GLY A 168 -12.77 -46.04 2.09
C GLY A 168 -11.89 -44.80 1.87
N VAL A 169 -12.36 -43.82 1.10
CA VAL A 169 -11.75 -42.50 0.92
C VAL A 169 -12.61 -41.38 1.54
N VAL A 170 -11.96 -40.27 1.88
CA VAL A 170 -12.63 -39.03 2.29
C VAL A 170 -12.73 -38.12 1.08
N SER A 171 -13.93 -37.96 0.54
CA SER A 171 -14.24 -36.93 -0.45
C SER A 171 -14.40 -35.59 0.28
N VAL A 172 -13.61 -34.60 -0.14
CA VAL A 172 -13.60 -33.25 0.38
C VAL A 172 -14.06 -32.31 -0.72
N GLU A 173 -15.05 -31.48 -0.44
CA GLU A 173 -15.65 -30.55 -1.40
C GLU A 173 -15.70 -29.15 -0.79
N PHE A 174 -15.26 -28.14 -1.54
CA PHE A 174 -15.27 -26.75 -1.09
C PHE A 174 -15.39 -25.74 -2.24
N ASN A 175 -16.09 -24.62 -1.98
CA ASN A 175 -16.15 -23.48 -2.89
C ASN A 175 -14.81 -22.73 -2.86
N ILE A 176 -14.29 -22.38 -4.03
CA ILE A 176 -12.99 -21.70 -4.18
C ILE A 176 -13.09 -20.17 -4.21
N ASP A 177 -14.31 -19.63 -4.21
CA ASP A 177 -14.55 -18.20 -4.08
C ASP A 177 -13.97 -17.68 -2.75
N PRO A 178 -13.21 -16.57 -2.74
CA PRO A 178 -12.64 -16.05 -1.52
C PRO A 178 -13.73 -15.67 -0.51
N THR A 179 -13.64 -16.21 0.70
CA THR A 179 -14.44 -15.79 1.84
C THR A 179 -13.63 -14.83 2.71
N ALA A 180 -14.29 -14.05 3.56
CA ALA A 180 -13.59 -13.21 4.54
C ALA A 180 -12.64 -14.03 5.43
N LYS A 181 -13.02 -15.28 5.73
CA LYS A 181 -12.18 -16.22 6.49
C LYS A 181 -10.96 -16.68 5.69
N SER A 182 -11.13 -17.10 4.43
CA SER A 182 -10.00 -17.57 3.62
C SER A 182 -8.99 -16.44 3.37
N LEU A 183 -9.47 -15.22 3.08
CA LEU A 183 -8.62 -14.05 2.92
C LEU A 183 -7.83 -13.74 4.20
N ALA A 184 -8.48 -13.72 5.36
CA ALA A 184 -7.80 -13.49 6.64
C ALA A 184 -6.71 -14.54 6.93
N VAL A 185 -6.93 -15.81 6.58
CA VAL A 185 -5.91 -16.83 6.77
C VAL A 185 -4.75 -16.68 5.78
N MET A 186 -5.02 -16.35 4.52
CA MET A 186 -3.99 -16.04 3.53
C MET A 186 -3.10 -14.88 4.01
N GLU A 187 -3.71 -13.79 4.46
CA GLU A 187 -3.00 -12.63 4.98
C GLU A 187 -2.16 -12.96 6.22
N SER A 188 -2.68 -13.79 7.14
CA SER A 188 -1.93 -14.24 8.32
C SER A 188 -0.76 -15.17 7.97
N ARG A 189 -0.87 -15.94 6.88
CA ARG A 189 0.26 -16.75 6.37
C ARG A 189 1.33 -15.86 5.77
N GLU A 190 0.94 -14.95 4.88
CA GLU A 190 1.81 -13.94 4.26
C GLU A 190 2.59 -13.17 5.33
N HIS A 191 1.89 -12.64 6.33
CA HIS A 191 2.47 -11.91 7.46
C HIS A 191 3.59 -12.69 8.15
N ARG A 192 3.30 -13.91 8.61
CA ARG A 192 4.28 -14.72 9.35
C ARG A 192 5.47 -15.13 8.49
N ALA A 193 5.25 -15.40 7.21
CA ALA A 193 6.31 -15.79 6.29
C ALA A 193 7.26 -14.61 6.02
N GLU A 194 6.73 -13.44 5.69
CA GLU A 194 7.51 -12.23 5.39
C GLU A 194 8.20 -11.65 6.62
N ALA A 195 7.48 -11.55 7.75
CA ALA A 195 8.06 -11.09 9.02
C ALA A 195 9.24 -11.97 9.45
N ARG A 196 9.13 -13.29 9.28
CA ARG A 196 10.23 -14.23 9.56
C ARG A 196 11.37 -14.07 8.56
N SER A 197 11.06 -13.91 7.27
CA SER A 197 12.03 -13.68 6.21
C SER A 197 12.91 -12.47 6.52
N VAL A 198 12.31 -11.34 6.91
CA VAL A 198 13.03 -10.12 7.29
C VAL A 198 13.78 -10.27 8.62
N ARG A 199 13.19 -10.96 9.60
CA ARG A 199 13.88 -11.25 10.88
C ARG A 199 15.20 -12.00 10.67
N ASP A 200 15.20 -13.01 9.79
CA ASP A 200 16.40 -13.77 9.47
C ASP A 200 17.50 -12.91 8.79
N LEU A 201 17.14 -11.75 8.22
CA LEU A 201 18.07 -10.77 7.65
C LEU A 201 18.57 -9.75 8.68
N LEU A 202 17.71 -9.27 9.59
CA LEU A 202 18.03 -8.22 10.57
C LEU A 202 18.59 -8.76 11.90
N ALA A 203 18.36 -10.03 12.22
CA ALA A 203 18.89 -10.70 13.40
C ALA A 203 19.57 -12.04 13.04
N PRO A 204 20.57 -12.04 12.15
CA PRO A 204 21.29 -13.26 11.79
C PRO A 204 22.18 -13.73 12.96
N SER A 205 22.38 -15.04 13.06
CA SER A 205 23.34 -15.66 13.97
C SER A 205 24.75 -15.82 13.38
N SER A 206 24.89 -15.68 12.06
CA SER A 206 26.16 -15.78 11.35
C SER A 206 26.18 -14.93 10.07
N ILE A 207 27.27 -14.23 9.83
CA ILE A 207 27.47 -13.30 8.71
C ILE A 207 28.78 -13.59 7.99
N ALA A 208 28.79 -13.52 6.67
CA ALA A 208 29.99 -13.54 5.85
C ALA A 208 30.12 -12.21 5.09
N VAL A 209 31.28 -11.58 5.17
CA VAL A 209 31.60 -10.36 4.41
C VAL A 209 32.43 -10.76 3.19
N VAL A 210 31.77 -10.79 2.03
CA VAL A 210 32.37 -11.16 0.74
C VAL A 210 32.89 -9.90 0.05
N GLY A 211 34.20 -9.87 -0.19
CA GLY A 211 34.92 -8.65 -0.58
C GLY A 211 35.63 -7.97 0.59
N ALA A 212 35.73 -8.63 1.75
CA ALA A 212 36.56 -8.18 2.86
C ALA A 212 38.01 -8.00 2.39
N SER A 213 38.69 -6.95 2.83
CA SER A 213 40.04 -6.61 2.37
C SER A 213 40.90 -6.07 3.50
N ARG A 214 42.22 -6.28 3.39
CA ARG A 214 43.21 -5.62 4.25
C ARG A 214 43.48 -4.18 3.80
N ARG A 215 43.06 -3.80 2.58
CA ARG A 215 43.22 -2.44 2.07
C ARG A 215 42.19 -1.53 2.75
N TRP A 216 42.72 -0.66 3.61
CA TRP A 216 41.96 0.39 4.26
C TRP A 216 41.21 1.25 3.24
N GLY A 217 39.98 1.64 3.58
CA GLY A 217 39.11 2.47 2.73
C GLY A 217 38.31 1.73 1.66
N THR A 218 38.45 0.41 1.51
CA THR A 218 37.53 -0.38 0.66
C THR A 218 36.20 -0.63 1.37
N VAL A 219 35.11 -0.74 0.62
CA VAL A 219 33.74 -0.94 1.17
C VAL A 219 33.65 -2.21 2.02
N GLY A 220 34.21 -3.33 1.55
CA GLY A 220 34.21 -4.59 2.31
C GLY A 220 35.09 -4.55 3.56
N HIS A 221 36.15 -3.73 3.59
CA HIS A 221 36.93 -3.49 4.81
C HIS A 221 36.11 -2.72 5.85
N GLN A 222 35.47 -1.63 5.44
CA GLN A 222 34.64 -0.79 6.32
C GLN A 222 33.46 -1.57 6.90
N LEU A 223 32.74 -2.34 6.08
CA LEU A 223 31.63 -3.18 6.56
C LEU A 223 32.08 -4.21 7.59
N LEU A 224 33.23 -4.85 7.37
CA LEU A 224 33.78 -5.79 8.34
C LEU A 224 34.16 -5.09 9.65
N GLU A 225 34.84 -3.95 9.57
CA GLU A 225 35.23 -3.12 10.72
C GLU A 225 33.99 -2.70 11.52
N HIS A 226 32.96 -2.16 10.86
CA HIS A 226 31.73 -1.71 11.51
C HIS A 226 30.95 -2.85 12.20
N ILE A 227 30.93 -4.05 11.63
CA ILE A 227 30.29 -5.22 12.26
C ILE A 227 31.03 -5.61 13.54
N LEU A 228 32.37 -5.61 13.51
CA LEU A 228 33.21 -5.96 14.65
C LEU A 228 33.15 -4.90 15.74
N ASP A 229 33.31 -3.62 15.38
CA ASP A 229 33.25 -2.48 16.31
C ASP A 229 31.84 -2.26 16.87
N GLY A 230 30.81 -2.62 16.10
CA GLY A 230 29.42 -2.63 16.54
C GLY A 230 29.11 -3.70 17.60
N GLY A 231 30.01 -4.66 17.81
CA GLY A 231 29.87 -5.69 18.85
C GLY A 231 28.91 -6.81 18.48
N PHE A 232 28.78 -7.14 17.19
CA PHE A 232 27.89 -8.21 16.72
C PHE A 232 28.09 -9.51 17.49
N THR A 233 27.00 -10.07 18.00
CA THR A 233 27.03 -11.21 18.93
C THR A 233 27.18 -12.56 18.25
N GLY A 234 26.90 -12.63 16.93
CA GLY A 234 26.99 -13.84 16.12
C GLY A 234 28.38 -14.10 15.52
N ALA A 235 28.49 -15.15 14.72
CA ALA A 235 29.74 -15.50 14.04
C ALA A 235 29.99 -14.62 12.81
N VAL A 236 31.20 -14.08 12.65
CA VAL A 236 31.59 -13.26 11.48
C VAL A 236 32.70 -13.96 10.70
N TYR A 237 32.52 -14.07 9.38
CA TYR A 237 33.47 -14.66 8.45
C TYR A 237 33.92 -13.62 7.43
N ALA A 238 35.23 -13.41 7.28
CA ALA A 238 35.79 -12.56 6.23
C ALA A 238 36.15 -13.41 5.01
N VAL A 239 35.59 -13.11 3.83
CA VAL A 239 35.84 -13.86 2.60
C VAL A 239 36.67 -13.00 1.64
N ASN A 240 37.90 -13.44 1.39
CA ASN A 240 38.86 -12.78 0.50
C ASN A 240 39.66 -13.83 -0.30
N PRO A 241 39.83 -13.67 -1.64
CA PRO A 241 40.62 -14.57 -2.47
C PRO A 241 42.08 -14.76 -2.04
N GLU A 242 42.69 -13.76 -1.39
CA GLU A 242 44.09 -13.73 -0.98
C GLU A 242 44.31 -14.16 0.50
N ALA A 243 43.27 -14.63 1.18
CA ALA A 243 43.36 -15.06 2.58
C ALA A 243 43.93 -16.49 2.71
N PHE A 244 44.88 -16.68 3.64
CA PHE A 244 45.56 -17.95 3.90
C PHE A 244 44.85 -18.87 4.91
N GLU A 245 43.80 -18.39 5.60
CA GLU A 245 43.04 -19.18 6.58
C GLU A 245 41.70 -19.64 6.01
N VAL A 246 41.57 -20.95 5.78
CA VAL A 246 40.30 -21.59 5.41
C VAL A 246 39.62 -22.08 6.70
N GLY A 247 38.92 -21.18 7.38
CA GLY A 247 37.98 -21.57 8.43
C GLY A 247 36.76 -22.25 7.81
N GLY A 248 36.40 -23.44 8.27
CA GLY A 248 35.19 -24.12 7.80
C GLY A 248 33.93 -23.31 8.13
N MET A 249 33.25 -22.79 7.11
CA MET A 249 31.97 -22.10 7.26
C MET A 249 30.90 -23.15 7.53
N LYS A 250 30.34 -23.18 8.74
CA LYS A 250 29.17 -24.01 9.05
C LYS A 250 28.00 -23.09 9.33
N SER A 251 26.89 -23.32 8.62
CA SER A 251 25.60 -22.69 8.88
C SER A 251 25.59 -21.16 8.74
N LEU A 252 26.01 -20.66 7.57
CA LEU A 252 25.99 -19.24 7.23
C LEU A 252 24.55 -18.77 6.95
N GLN A 253 24.09 -17.69 7.58
CA GLN A 253 22.73 -17.17 7.37
C GLN A 253 22.66 -15.96 6.44
N LEU A 254 23.59 -15.00 6.59
CA LEU A 254 23.60 -13.76 5.81
C LEU A 254 24.96 -13.54 5.14
N ALA A 255 24.96 -13.15 3.86
CA ALA A 255 26.18 -12.69 3.18
C ALA A 255 26.08 -11.21 2.81
N ILE A 256 27.09 -10.43 3.20
CA ILE A 256 27.28 -9.04 2.81
C ILE A 256 28.21 -9.02 1.59
N VAL A 257 27.69 -8.58 0.44
CA VAL A 257 28.38 -8.66 -0.85
C VAL A 257 28.90 -7.27 -1.24
N ALA A 258 30.22 -7.13 -1.25
CA ALA A 258 30.96 -5.91 -1.57
C ALA A 258 32.09 -6.18 -2.60
N VAL A 259 31.80 -7.02 -3.60
CA VAL A 259 32.69 -7.35 -4.73
C VAL A 259 32.34 -6.55 -5.99
N PRO A 260 33.23 -6.47 -7.00
CA PRO A 260 32.88 -5.88 -8.30
C PRO A 260 31.63 -6.52 -8.91
N ASN A 261 30.85 -5.73 -9.66
CA ASN A 261 29.56 -6.15 -10.24
C ASN A 261 29.63 -7.45 -11.05
N GLU A 262 30.75 -7.68 -11.75
CA GLU A 262 31.02 -8.85 -12.59
C GLU A 262 31.17 -10.15 -11.77
N GLU A 263 31.56 -10.05 -10.51
CA GLU A 263 31.77 -11.20 -9.61
C GLU A 263 30.50 -11.57 -8.83
N VAL A 264 29.52 -10.67 -8.75
CA VAL A 264 28.29 -10.87 -7.98
C VAL A 264 27.56 -12.18 -8.36
N PRO A 265 27.34 -12.52 -9.65
CA PRO A 265 26.65 -13.77 -9.99
C PRO A 265 27.36 -15.02 -9.45
N LYS A 266 28.70 -15.04 -9.49
CA LYS A 266 29.48 -16.16 -8.95
C LYS A 266 29.32 -16.27 -7.43
N VAL A 267 29.35 -15.13 -6.73
CA VAL A 267 29.14 -15.09 -5.27
C VAL A 267 27.75 -15.58 -4.90
N VAL A 268 26.72 -15.24 -5.69
CA VAL A 268 25.35 -15.72 -5.46
C VAL A 268 25.27 -17.24 -5.57
N ASP A 269 25.92 -17.85 -6.56
CA ASP A 269 25.97 -19.32 -6.69
C ASP A 269 26.69 -19.98 -5.49
N GLU A 270 27.82 -19.42 -5.07
CA GLU A 270 28.57 -19.93 -3.91
C GLU A 270 27.77 -19.81 -2.61
N CYS A 271 27.05 -18.69 -2.43
CA CYS A 271 26.14 -18.49 -1.29
C CYS A 271 24.96 -19.47 -1.33
N GLY A 272 24.37 -19.69 -2.51
CA GLY A 272 23.30 -20.65 -2.72
C GLY A 272 23.73 -22.07 -2.36
N ALA A 273 24.91 -22.49 -2.83
CA ALA A 273 25.49 -23.80 -2.51
C ALA A 273 25.82 -23.94 -1.01
N ALA A 274 26.18 -22.84 -0.34
CA ALA A 274 26.42 -22.80 1.11
C ALA A 274 25.13 -22.77 1.95
N GLY A 275 23.96 -22.67 1.34
CA GLY A 275 22.67 -22.61 2.03
C GLY A 275 22.42 -21.30 2.78
N VAL A 276 23.01 -20.19 2.29
CA VAL A 276 22.75 -18.84 2.80
C VAL A 276 21.27 -18.52 2.65
N LYS A 277 20.70 -17.74 3.58
CA LYS A 277 19.28 -17.34 3.54
C LYS A 277 19.07 -15.97 2.89
N GLY A 278 20.06 -15.10 2.99
CA GLY A 278 19.94 -13.71 2.57
C GLY A 278 21.23 -13.08 2.09
N LEU A 279 21.09 -12.09 1.21
CA LEU A 279 22.17 -11.29 0.66
C LEU A 279 21.92 -9.81 0.95
N VAL A 280 22.94 -9.10 1.42
CA VAL A 280 22.98 -7.63 1.42
C VAL A 280 24.00 -7.19 0.36
N VAL A 281 23.50 -6.68 -0.76
CA VAL A 281 24.34 -6.31 -1.91
C VAL A 281 24.63 -4.81 -1.84
N ALA A 282 25.82 -4.47 -1.33
CA ALA A 282 26.32 -3.09 -1.28
C ALA A 282 26.88 -2.63 -2.63
N THR A 283 27.24 -3.58 -3.51
CA THR A 283 27.80 -3.32 -4.83
C THR A 283 26.89 -2.41 -5.67
N ALA A 284 27.50 -1.36 -6.25
CA ALA A 284 26.84 -0.40 -7.13
C ALA A 284 27.00 -0.75 -8.62
N GLY A 285 26.54 0.16 -9.50
CA GLY A 285 26.67 0.01 -10.95
C GLY A 285 25.53 -0.77 -11.61
N TYR A 286 24.36 -0.83 -10.97
CA TYR A 286 23.15 -1.36 -11.59
C TYR A 286 22.37 -0.23 -12.25
N ALA A 287 21.97 0.78 -11.50
CA ALA A 287 21.05 1.78 -12.06
C ALA A 287 21.66 2.70 -13.10
N ASP A 288 22.98 2.94 -13.01
CA ASP A 288 23.71 3.82 -13.92
C ASP A 288 23.90 3.21 -15.33
N ASP A 289 23.71 1.90 -15.50
CA ASP A 289 23.84 1.17 -16.78
C ASP A 289 22.48 0.94 -17.47
N GLY A 290 21.47 1.74 -17.11
CA GLY A 290 20.15 1.78 -17.73
C GLY A 290 19.52 0.39 -17.89
N GLU A 291 19.22 0.01 -19.14
CA GLU A 291 18.53 -1.24 -19.46
C GLU A 291 19.39 -2.50 -19.20
N ARG A 292 20.72 -2.41 -19.37
CA ARG A 292 21.64 -3.51 -19.06
C ARG A 292 21.72 -3.73 -17.55
N GLY A 293 21.80 -2.64 -16.81
CA GLY A 293 21.71 -2.61 -15.36
C GLY A 293 20.46 -3.27 -14.80
N LEU A 294 19.29 -2.93 -15.37
CA LEU A 294 18.01 -3.55 -15.02
C LEU A 294 17.98 -5.05 -15.32
N ARG A 295 18.54 -5.50 -16.45
CA ARG A 295 18.65 -6.94 -16.75
C ARG A 295 19.54 -7.66 -15.73
N ARG A 296 20.68 -7.08 -15.36
CA ARG A 296 21.57 -7.63 -14.32
C ARG A 296 20.88 -7.70 -12.95
N GLN A 297 20.12 -6.68 -12.59
CA GLN A 297 19.35 -6.66 -11.34
C GLN A 297 18.28 -7.75 -11.31
N ARG A 298 17.53 -7.92 -12.41
CA ARG A 298 16.54 -9.01 -12.54
C ARG A 298 17.21 -10.37 -12.42
N GLU A 299 18.36 -10.54 -13.07
CA GLU A 299 19.11 -11.79 -13.02
C GLU A 299 19.64 -12.09 -11.62
N LEU A 300 20.17 -11.09 -10.91
CA LEU A 300 20.57 -11.21 -9.50
C LEU A 300 19.44 -11.74 -8.62
N VAL A 301 18.26 -11.12 -8.71
CA VAL A 301 17.09 -11.53 -7.91
C VAL A 301 16.62 -12.93 -8.31
N ARG A 302 16.50 -13.20 -9.61
CA ARG A 302 16.10 -14.51 -10.14
C ARG A 302 17.04 -15.62 -9.66
N GLN A 303 18.35 -15.39 -9.76
CA GLN A 303 19.37 -16.34 -9.32
C GLN A 303 19.30 -16.55 -7.81
N ALA A 304 19.23 -15.49 -7.01
CA ALA A 304 19.13 -15.60 -5.55
C ALA A 304 17.86 -16.34 -5.09
N ARG A 305 16.69 -15.97 -5.64
CA ARG A 305 15.41 -16.61 -5.34
C ARG A 305 15.37 -18.06 -5.79
N SER A 306 16.09 -18.41 -6.87
CA SER A 306 16.22 -19.81 -7.27
C SER A 306 16.80 -20.66 -6.15
N TYR A 307 17.77 -20.18 -5.36
CA TYR A 307 18.32 -20.90 -4.21
C TYR A 307 17.50 -20.73 -2.91
N GLY A 308 16.37 -20.03 -2.95
CA GLY A 308 15.56 -19.73 -1.77
C GLY A 308 16.07 -18.55 -0.93
N MET A 309 16.98 -17.73 -1.48
CA MET A 309 17.53 -16.55 -0.80
C MET A 309 16.65 -15.30 -0.98
N ARG A 310 16.78 -14.35 -0.05
CA ARG A 310 16.31 -12.96 -0.19
C ARG A 310 17.46 -12.00 -0.51
N VAL A 311 17.15 -10.87 -1.14
CA VAL A 311 18.13 -9.83 -1.50
C VAL A 311 17.71 -8.47 -0.95
N ILE A 312 18.60 -7.86 -0.16
CA ILE A 312 18.58 -6.44 0.19
C ILE A 312 19.55 -5.71 -0.76
N GLY A 313 19.08 -4.67 -1.42
CA GLY A 313 19.83 -3.97 -2.47
C GLY A 313 19.37 -4.34 -3.89
N PRO A 314 20.27 -4.30 -4.90
CA PRO A 314 21.66 -3.82 -4.82
C PRO A 314 21.75 -2.33 -4.50
N GLU A 315 22.97 -1.78 -4.40
CA GLU A 315 23.20 -0.38 -3.98
C GLU A 315 22.67 -0.09 -2.56
N SER A 316 22.70 -1.08 -1.68
CA SER A 316 22.29 -0.92 -0.28
C SER A 316 23.35 -0.17 0.53
N LEU A 317 22.92 0.74 1.42
CA LEU A 317 23.78 1.30 2.48
C LEU A 317 23.95 0.36 3.68
N GLY A 318 23.32 -0.82 3.63
CA GLY A 318 23.38 -1.87 4.62
C GLY A 318 22.23 -1.86 5.62
N ILE A 319 22.45 -2.57 6.73
CA ILE A 319 21.46 -2.84 7.77
C ILE A 319 22.02 -2.64 9.17
N VAL A 320 21.15 -2.27 10.11
CA VAL A 320 21.48 -2.11 11.54
C VAL A 320 20.40 -2.77 12.38
N ASN A 321 20.81 -3.40 13.47
CA ASN A 321 19.94 -3.84 14.56
C ASN A 321 20.64 -3.56 15.90
N THR A 322 20.04 -2.70 16.72
CA THR A 322 20.62 -2.22 17.97
C THR A 322 20.24 -3.07 19.18
N ASN A 323 19.38 -4.09 19.02
CA ASN A 323 19.04 -5.01 20.09
C ASN A 323 20.34 -5.59 20.68
N PRO A 324 20.58 -5.51 22.00
CA PRO A 324 21.81 -5.98 22.63
C PRO A 324 22.13 -7.47 22.42
N GLU A 325 21.12 -8.30 22.11
CA GLU A 325 21.31 -9.71 21.77
C GLU A 325 21.85 -9.91 20.35
N VAL A 326 21.80 -8.87 19.50
CA VAL A 326 22.24 -8.91 18.09
C VAL A 326 23.42 -7.97 17.86
N SER A 327 23.30 -6.68 18.22
CA SER A 327 24.31 -5.62 18.07
C SER A 327 24.96 -5.58 16.67
N LEU A 328 24.12 -5.54 15.63
CA LEU A 328 24.57 -5.60 14.25
C LEU A 328 24.71 -4.20 13.64
N ASN A 329 25.91 -3.84 13.18
CA ASN A 329 26.14 -2.73 12.26
C ASN A 329 26.78 -3.23 10.95
N ALA A 330 25.97 -3.75 10.04
CA ALA A 330 26.39 -4.11 8.68
C ALA A 330 26.02 -2.98 7.70
N SER A 331 26.46 -1.76 7.99
CA SER A 331 26.08 -0.56 7.24
C SER A 331 27.25 0.37 6.96
N MET A 332 27.01 1.42 6.16
CA MET A 332 27.97 2.50 5.92
C MET A 332 28.08 3.49 7.12
N ALA A 333 27.38 3.24 8.23
CA ALA A 333 27.52 4.03 9.44
C ALA A 333 28.81 3.68 10.18
N PRO A 334 29.68 4.65 10.53
CA PRO A 334 30.98 4.38 11.12
C PRO A 334 30.90 3.75 12.52
N ASN A 335 29.82 4.00 13.26
CA ASN A 335 29.57 3.42 14.58
C ASN A 335 28.14 2.88 14.61
N LEU A 336 27.87 1.93 15.51
CA LEU A 336 26.51 1.50 15.81
C LEU A 336 25.71 2.72 16.33
N PRO A 337 24.57 3.07 15.73
CA PRO A 337 23.67 4.10 16.23
C PRO A 337 23.20 3.85 17.66
N GLY A 338 22.73 4.90 18.34
CA GLY A 338 22.17 4.77 19.68
C GLY A 338 20.98 3.81 19.68
N ALA A 339 20.91 2.92 20.67
CA ALA A 339 19.76 2.05 20.82
C ALA A 339 18.52 2.85 21.22
N GLY A 340 17.38 2.54 20.60
CA GLY A 340 16.08 3.14 20.88
C GLY A 340 14.97 2.31 20.26
N ASP A 341 13.80 2.92 20.10
CA ASP A 341 12.55 2.26 19.75
C ASP A 341 12.02 2.66 18.36
N TRP A 342 12.81 3.38 17.59
CA TRP A 342 12.43 3.85 16.27
C TRP A 342 13.06 3.02 15.15
N ALA A 343 12.25 2.51 14.23
CA ALA A 343 12.76 1.73 13.11
C ALA A 343 12.66 2.49 11.78
N VAL A 344 13.65 2.33 10.90
CA VAL A 344 13.73 3.12 9.65
C VAL A 344 14.01 2.26 8.42
N PHE A 345 13.24 2.48 7.36
CA PHE A 345 13.44 1.89 6.04
C PHE A 345 13.64 3.00 5.02
N ALA A 346 14.63 2.85 4.15
CA ALA A 346 14.94 3.86 3.15
C ALA A 346 15.31 3.26 1.80
N ILE A 347 14.80 3.88 0.73
CA ILE A 347 15.14 3.56 -0.65
C ILE A 347 16.19 4.56 -1.15
N ARG A 348 17.29 4.03 -1.75
CA ARG A 348 18.45 4.78 -2.29
C ARG A 348 19.24 5.72 -1.35
N GLY A 349 20.42 6.08 -1.86
CA GLY A 349 21.51 6.81 -1.21
C GLY A 349 21.19 8.23 -0.77
N HIS A 350 20.39 8.35 0.28
CA HIS A 350 20.25 9.59 0.99
C HIS A 350 21.49 9.82 1.86
N ARG A 351 22.39 10.67 1.37
CA ARG A 351 23.43 11.33 2.18
C ARG A 351 22.84 12.18 3.34
N GLY A 352 21.50 12.27 3.43
CA GLY A 352 20.71 13.04 4.39
C GLY A 352 20.38 12.30 5.69
N LEU A 353 20.12 10.97 5.70
CA LEU A 353 20.19 10.20 6.94
C LEU A 353 21.66 9.88 7.12
N ARG A 354 22.38 10.89 7.56
CA ARG A 354 23.65 10.63 8.20
C ARG A 354 23.30 9.83 9.45
N LEU A 355 23.39 8.49 9.35
CA LEU A 355 23.58 7.58 10.50
C LEU A 355 24.83 7.97 11.34
N ARG A 356 25.53 9.03 10.92
CA ARG A 356 26.69 9.63 11.54
C ARG A 356 26.27 10.93 12.25
N GLY A 357 26.21 10.91 13.58
CA GLY A 357 26.50 12.06 14.44
C GLY A 357 25.68 13.34 14.23
N SER A 358 24.57 13.27 13.51
CA SER A 358 23.54 14.30 13.41
C SER A 358 22.14 13.73 13.64
N GLU A 359 22.04 12.48 14.10
CA GLU A 359 20.83 12.05 14.79
C GLU A 359 20.58 13.09 15.89
N PRO A 360 19.34 13.60 16.00
CA PRO A 360 18.98 14.42 17.13
C PRO A 360 19.34 13.62 18.40
N PRO A 361 20.11 14.18 19.36
CA PRO A 361 20.56 13.41 20.53
C PRO A 361 19.34 12.76 21.18
N GLY A 362 19.44 11.49 21.58
CA GLY A 362 18.37 10.79 22.28
C GLY A 362 17.29 10.11 21.42
N LEU A 363 17.23 10.30 20.10
CA LEU A 363 16.38 9.49 19.21
C LEU A 363 17.17 8.27 18.71
N GLY A 364 17.09 7.16 19.46
CA GLY A 364 17.76 5.91 19.11
C GLY A 364 16.98 5.07 18.10
N LEU A 365 17.70 4.20 17.39
CA LEU A 365 17.13 3.25 16.45
C LEU A 365 16.92 1.88 17.11
N SER A 366 15.86 1.16 16.73
CA SER A 366 15.73 -0.28 16.97
C SER A 366 16.37 -1.07 15.81
N SER A 367 16.00 -0.72 14.58
CA SER A 367 16.55 -1.32 13.36
C SER A 367 16.54 -0.34 12.19
N PHE A 368 17.49 -0.50 11.27
CA PHE A 368 17.54 0.25 10.02
C PHE A 368 17.80 -0.67 8.84
N LEU A 369 17.09 -0.43 7.73
CA LEU A 369 17.28 -1.16 6.48
C LEU A 369 17.32 -0.20 5.29
N SER A 370 18.45 -0.20 4.57
CA SER A 370 18.57 0.46 3.27
C SER A 370 18.28 -0.53 2.14
N ALA A 371 17.19 -0.34 1.42
CA ALA A 371 16.77 -1.25 0.35
C ALA A 371 17.58 -1.09 -0.94
N GLY A 372 18.40 -0.02 -1.05
CA GLY A 372 19.09 0.34 -2.28
C GLY A 372 18.10 0.54 -3.43
N ASN A 373 18.23 -0.24 -4.51
CA ASN A 373 17.29 -0.25 -5.64
C ASN A 373 15.97 -0.96 -5.36
N ARG A 374 15.80 -1.58 -4.18
CA ARG A 374 14.60 -2.34 -3.78
C ARG A 374 14.24 -3.41 -4.83
N ALA A 375 15.20 -4.26 -5.15
CA ALA A 375 15.02 -5.31 -6.17
C ALA A 375 14.21 -6.51 -5.68
N ASP A 376 14.25 -6.80 -4.36
CA ASP A 376 13.49 -7.89 -3.72
C ASP A 376 12.83 -7.42 -2.42
N VAL A 377 13.59 -7.27 -1.32
CA VAL A 377 13.01 -6.83 -0.03
C VAL A 377 12.48 -5.40 -0.13
N SER A 378 11.25 -5.20 0.31
CA SER A 378 10.50 -3.94 0.22
C SER A 378 10.08 -3.40 1.59
N GLY A 379 9.58 -2.16 1.62
CA GLY A 379 9.02 -1.59 2.84
C GLY A 379 7.78 -2.34 3.34
N ASN A 380 7.07 -3.07 2.45
CA ASN A 380 5.94 -3.91 2.86
C ASN A 380 6.41 -5.06 3.73
N ASP A 381 7.48 -5.78 3.32
CA ASP A 381 8.03 -6.90 4.10
C ASP A 381 8.48 -6.43 5.50
N VAL A 382 9.15 -5.27 5.55
CA VAL A 382 9.72 -4.73 6.79
C VAL A 382 8.65 -4.24 7.76
N MET A 383 7.55 -3.65 7.27
CA MET A 383 6.40 -3.32 8.11
C MET A 383 5.79 -4.55 8.78
N GLN A 384 5.75 -5.71 8.10
CA GLN A 384 5.24 -6.95 8.71
C GLN A 384 6.15 -7.43 9.84
N PHE A 385 7.47 -7.32 9.68
CA PHE A 385 8.41 -7.61 10.76
C PHE A 385 8.23 -6.67 11.95
N TRP A 386 8.17 -5.35 11.71
CA TRP A 386 8.04 -4.38 12.79
C TRP A 386 6.71 -4.42 13.51
N GLU A 387 5.64 -4.92 12.90
CA GLU A 387 4.37 -5.15 13.59
C GLU A 387 4.56 -6.11 14.78
N ASP A 388 5.33 -7.18 14.59
CA ASP A 388 5.59 -8.22 15.61
C ASP A 388 6.79 -7.92 16.52
N ASP A 389 7.59 -6.90 16.19
CA ASP A 389 8.84 -6.60 16.89
C ASP A 389 8.59 -5.79 18.18
N PRO A 390 8.86 -6.33 19.38
CA PRO A 390 8.60 -5.62 20.63
C PRO A 390 9.51 -4.41 20.85
N ASP A 391 10.68 -4.37 20.23
CA ASP A 391 11.67 -3.30 20.40
C ASP A 391 11.32 -2.05 19.58
N THR A 392 10.40 -2.17 18.62
CA THR A 392 9.99 -1.06 17.75
C THR A 392 8.65 -0.49 18.21
N VAL A 393 8.61 0.81 18.53
CA VAL A 393 7.42 1.58 18.94
C VAL A 393 6.90 2.49 17.81
N ALA A 394 7.79 3.02 16.98
CA ALA A 394 7.44 3.86 15.83
C ALA A 394 8.25 3.48 14.59
N VAL A 395 7.70 3.71 13.40
CA VAL A 395 8.37 3.36 12.13
C VAL A 395 8.45 4.55 11.18
N GLY A 396 9.59 4.70 10.52
CA GLY A 396 9.87 5.69 9.49
C GLY A 396 10.16 5.03 8.14
N LEU A 397 9.47 5.47 7.10
CA LEU A 397 9.65 4.99 5.73
C LEU A 397 10.03 6.17 4.82
N TYR A 398 11.22 6.13 4.23
CA TYR A 398 11.61 7.04 3.15
C TYR A 398 11.37 6.35 1.80
N LEU A 399 10.31 6.77 1.12
CA LEU A 399 9.81 6.10 -0.08
C LEU A 399 9.90 7.01 -1.30
N GLU A 400 10.70 6.60 -2.29
CA GLU A 400 10.69 7.20 -3.63
C GLU A 400 9.74 6.47 -4.59
N SER A 401 9.31 5.26 -4.23
CA SER A 401 8.35 4.46 -4.98
C SER A 401 7.71 3.41 -4.08
N ILE A 402 6.50 2.99 -4.41
CA ILE A 402 5.76 1.94 -3.70
C ILE A 402 5.57 0.78 -4.66
N GLY A 403 5.98 -0.43 -4.26
CA GLY A 403 5.86 -1.64 -5.09
C GLY A 403 4.40 -2.05 -5.29
N ASN A 404 3.72 -2.35 -4.18
CA ASN A 404 2.31 -2.74 -4.17
C ASN A 404 1.53 -1.80 -3.23
N PRO A 405 0.89 -0.74 -3.75
CA PRO A 405 0.17 0.25 -2.94
C PRO A 405 -1.05 -0.30 -2.19
N ARG A 406 -1.76 -1.30 -2.74
CA ARG A 406 -2.89 -1.94 -2.04
C ARG A 406 -2.39 -2.70 -0.81
N LYS A 407 -1.33 -3.51 -0.96
CA LYS A 407 -0.67 -4.19 0.16
C LYS A 407 -0.10 -3.16 1.15
N PHE A 408 0.58 -2.13 0.66
CA PHE A 408 1.09 -1.04 1.50
C PHE A 408 -0.02 -0.39 2.34
N SER A 409 -1.12 0.04 1.72
CA SER A 409 -2.25 0.68 2.40
C SER A 409 -2.87 -0.23 3.47
N ARG A 410 -3.06 -1.52 3.16
CA ARG A 410 -3.55 -2.53 4.11
C ARG A 410 -2.61 -2.71 5.31
N LEU A 411 -1.32 -2.91 5.04
CA LEU A 411 -0.29 -3.10 6.07
C LEU A 411 -0.11 -1.84 6.92
N ALA A 412 -0.01 -0.67 6.30
CA ALA A 412 0.12 0.60 6.99
C ALA A 412 -1.10 0.91 7.86
N ARG A 413 -2.32 0.61 7.39
CA ARG A 413 -3.56 0.77 8.18
C ARG A 413 -3.57 -0.14 9.40
N ARG A 414 -3.09 -1.37 9.27
CA ARG A 414 -3.00 -2.32 10.38
C ARG A 414 -1.92 -1.89 11.38
N LEU A 415 -0.72 -1.58 10.90
CA LEU A 415 0.41 -1.16 11.71
C LEU A 415 0.12 0.15 12.45
N SER A 416 -0.42 1.17 11.77
CA SER A 416 -0.79 2.48 12.34
C SER A 416 -1.80 2.42 13.50
N ARG A 417 -2.47 1.28 13.73
CA ARG A 417 -3.34 1.10 14.91
C ARG A 417 -2.56 0.78 16.19
N SER A 418 -1.34 0.30 16.05
CA SER A 418 -0.48 -0.12 17.17
C SER A 418 0.79 0.71 17.27
N LYS A 419 1.34 1.13 16.13
CA LYS A 419 2.63 1.81 16.01
C LYS A 419 2.53 2.92 14.96
N PRO A 420 2.87 4.18 15.29
CA PRO A 420 2.84 5.28 14.33
C PRO A 420 3.70 5.01 13.10
N VAL A 421 3.14 5.18 11.91
CA VAL A 421 3.83 5.02 10.62
C VAL A 421 4.07 6.39 10.00
N ILE A 422 5.33 6.79 9.90
CA ILE A 422 5.75 8.06 9.31
C ILE A 422 6.32 7.79 7.92
N VAL A 423 5.81 8.46 6.89
CA VAL A 423 6.30 8.29 5.51
C VAL A 423 6.79 9.62 4.97
N ALA A 424 8.09 9.68 4.68
CA ALA A 424 8.67 10.76 3.90
C ALA A 424 8.59 10.41 2.41
N LYS A 425 7.90 11.26 1.64
CA LYS A 425 7.79 11.15 0.18
C LYS A 425 7.80 12.52 -0.49
N SER A 426 8.23 12.56 -1.75
CA SER A 426 8.09 13.77 -2.59
C SER A 426 6.76 13.79 -3.35
N ASP A 427 6.36 14.94 -3.88
CA ASP A 427 5.15 15.04 -4.73
C ASP A 427 5.26 14.27 -6.05
N VAL A 428 6.48 13.97 -6.49
CA VAL A 428 6.73 13.18 -7.71
C VAL A 428 6.77 11.68 -7.46
N THR A 429 6.62 11.25 -6.20
CA THR A 429 6.62 9.82 -5.81
C THR A 429 5.52 9.08 -6.54
N GLY A 430 5.88 8.03 -7.28
CA GLY A 430 4.96 7.27 -8.11
C GLY A 430 4.63 7.91 -9.47
N LEU A 431 4.81 9.22 -9.66
CA LEU A 431 4.69 9.88 -10.97
C LEU A 431 5.94 9.69 -11.83
N ARG A 432 7.11 9.58 -11.19
CA ARG A 432 8.39 9.30 -11.85
C ARG A 432 9.07 8.14 -11.16
N LEU A 433 9.70 7.27 -11.95
CA LEU A 433 10.48 6.16 -11.43
C LEU A 433 11.92 6.62 -11.15
N PRO A 434 12.44 6.35 -9.95
CA PRO A 434 13.88 6.45 -9.71
C PRO A 434 14.65 5.47 -10.62
N PRO A 435 15.91 5.79 -11.00
CA PRO A 435 16.75 4.87 -11.75
C PRO A 435 16.85 3.51 -11.05
N GLY A 436 16.84 2.40 -11.80
CA GLY A 436 16.93 1.05 -11.24
C GLY A 436 15.65 0.50 -10.60
N HIS A 437 14.59 1.29 -10.44
CA HIS A 437 13.31 0.80 -9.90
C HIS A 437 12.42 0.26 -11.01
N VAL A 438 11.71 -0.82 -10.71
CA VAL A 438 10.76 -1.47 -11.64
C VAL A 438 9.38 -1.49 -11.00
N VAL A 439 8.65 -0.38 -11.10
CA VAL A 439 7.23 -0.30 -10.71
C VAL A 439 6.44 0.47 -11.78
N ARG A 440 5.11 0.39 -11.74
CA ARG A 440 4.25 1.20 -12.61
C ARG A 440 4.20 2.65 -12.10
N THR A 441 3.96 3.59 -12.99
CA THR A 441 3.71 5.00 -12.63
C THR A 441 2.22 5.27 -12.48
N THR A 442 1.85 6.15 -11.56
CA THR A 442 0.48 6.63 -11.38
C THR A 442 0.09 7.59 -12.50
N LEU A 443 -1.14 7.47 -12.96
CA LEU A 443 -1.87 8.45 -13.77
C LEU A 443 -2.80 9.31 -12.89
N ALA A 444 -3.06 8.89 -11.65
CA ALA A 444 -3.81 9.66 -10.67
C ALA A 444 -3.03 10.88 -10.16
N PRO A 445 -3.72 11.96 -9.73
CA PRO A 445 -3.09 13.12 -9.10
C PRO A 445 -2.32 12.74 -7.82
N ALA A 446 -1.29 13.52 -7.45
CA ALA A 446 -0.51 13.29 -6.23
C ALA A 446 -1.38 13.22 -4.96
N ALA A 447 -2.44 14.04 -4.92
CA ALA A 447 -3.43 14.06 -3.84
C ALA A 447 -4.15 12.72 -3.62
N ALA A 448 -4.21 11.83 -4.62
CA ALA A 448 -4.76 10.49 -4.47
C ALA A 448 -3.86 9.58 -3.62
N LEU A 449 -2.54 9.66 -3.80
CA LEU A 449 -1.58 8.93 -2.96
C LEU A 449 -1.60 9.45 -1.51
N ASP A 450 -1.68 10.78 -1.33
CA ASP A 450 -1.83 11.39 0.00
C ASP A 450 -3.13 10.98 0.68
N ALA A 451 -4.22 10.90 -0.07
CA ALA A 451 -5.48 10.42 0.45
C ALA A 451 -5.36 8.96 0.91
N MET A 452 -4.75 8.09 0.11
CA MET A 452 -4.52 6.68 0.47
C MET A 452 -3.71 6.57 1.78
N MET A 453 -2.61 7.32 1.92
CA MET A 453 -1.80 7.34 3.14
C MET A 453 -2.61 7.83 4.34
N ARG A 454 -3.36 8.92 4.19
CA ARG A 454 -4.21 9.47 5.26
C ARG A 454 -5.31 8.50 5.70
N GLN A 455 -5.93 7.78 4.75
CA GLN A 455 -6.92 6.75 5.05
C GLN A 455 -6.31 5.59 5.85
N ALA A 456 -5.04 5.26 5.58
CA ALA A 456 -4.29 4.24 6.28
C ALA A 456 -3.68 4.71 7.62
N GLY A 457 -3.93 5.95 8.06
CA GLY A 457 -3.38 6.46 9.32
C GLY A 457 -1.90 6.83 9.26
N VAL A 458 -1.31 6.88 8.06
CA VAL A 458 0.09 7.25 7.86
C VAL A 458 0.28 8.75 8.10
N ILE A 459 1.33 9.09 8.83
CA ILE A 459 1.83 10.46 8.98
C ILE A 459 2.73 10.77 7.77
N ALA A 460 2.12 11.28 6.70
CA ALA A 460 2.85 11.67 5.49
C ALA A 460 3.56 13.02 5.69
N VAL A 461 4.84 13.07 5.34
CA VAL A 461 5.72 14.25 5.37
C VAL A 461 6.53 14.33 4.08
N GLU A 462 7.11 15.49 3.81
CA GLU A 462 7.79 15.77 2.54
C GLU A 462 9.28 15.48 2.58
N THR A 463 9.89 15.61 3.75
CA THR A 463 11.35 15.51 3.92
C THR A 463 11.74 14.57 5.05
N ILE A 464 13.01 14.19 5.05
CA ILE A 464 13.56 13.32 6.09
C ILE A 464 13.67 14.05 7.43
N GLU A 465 13.93 15.36 7.40
CA GLU A 465 13.95 16.22 8.57
C GLU A 465 12.58 16.24 9.24
N GLN A 466 11.51 16.43 8.46
CA GLN A 466 10.14 16.37 8.98
C GLN A 466 9.78 14.98 9.53
N LEU A 467 10.32 13.91 8.93
CA LEU A 467 10.14 12.55 9.43
C LEU A 467 10.81 12.37 10.80
N MET A 468 12.03 12.89 10.98
CA MET A 468 12.70 12.92 12.28
C MET A 468 11.98 13.82 13.29
N ASP A 469 11.47 14.98 12.86
CA ASP A 469 10.72 15.92 13.70
C ASP A 469 9.49 15.27 14.32
N VAL A 470 8.75 14.48 13.53
CA VAL A 470 7.60 13.71 14.02
C VAL A 470 8.05 12.53 14.88
N ALA A 471 9.11 11.81 14.47
CA ALA A 471 9.64 10.63 15.18
C ALA A 471 10.01 10.96 16.63
N GLN A 472 10.60 12.13 16.88
CA GLN A 472 10.92 12.61 18.22
C GLN A 472 9.69 12.67 19.13
N ILE A 473 8.56 13.18 18.63
CA ILE A 473 7.33 13.30 19.44
C ILE A 473 6.74 11.92 19.71
N VAL A 474 6.52 11.12 18.66
CA VAL A 474 5.81 9.85 18.80
C VAL A 474 6.57 8.80 19.60
N SER A 475 7.90 8.90 19.67
CA SER A 475 8.76 7.97 20.42
C SER A 475 9.00 8.42 21.88
N SER A 476 8.81 9.71 22.20
CA SER A 476 9.14 10.23 23.54
C SER A 476 7.98 10.88 24.31
N GLN A 477 6.85 11.16 23.65
CA GLN A 477 5.72 11.89 24.24
C GLN A 477 4.41 11.08 24.13
N PRO A 478 3.48 11.25 25.08
CA PRO A 478 2.14 10.68 24.96
C PRO A 478 1.36 11.35 23.81
N LEU A 479 0.42 10.62 23.22
CA LEU A 479 -0.43 11.18 22.16
C LEU A 479 -1.39 12.25 22.70
N PRO A 480 -1.59 13.37 21.97
CA PRO A 480 -2.51 14.42 22.37
C PRO A 480 -3.96 13.96 22.24
N LYS A 481 -4.79 14.25 23.25
CA LYS A 481 -6.23 13.93 23.24
C LYS A 481 -7.09 14.86 22.36
N GLY A 482 -6.49 15.89 21.78
CA GLY A 482 -7.19 16.90 21.00
C GLY A 482 -6.27 17.97 20.43
N PRO A 483 -6.82 18.92 19.64
CA PRO A 483 -6.02 19.93 18.93
C PRO A 483 -5.69 21.17 19.77
N ALA A 484 -6.29 21.30 20.95
CA ALA A 484 -6.12 22.49 21.77
C ALA A 484 -4.77 22.51 22.50
N LEU A 485 -4.01 23.58 22.38
CA LEU A 485 -2.69 23.72 22.99
C LEU A 485 -2.51 25.05 23.73
N ALA A 486 -1.58 25.06 24.68
CA ALA A 486 -1.07 26.29 25.29
C ALA A 486 0.31 26.63 24.71
N VAL A 487 0.48 27.88 24.28
CA VAL A 487 1.79 28.38 23.79
C VAL A 487 2.50 29.07 24.95
N TYR A 488 3.68 28.59 25.31
CA TYR A 488 4.56 29.23 26.28
C TYR A 488 5.64 30.03 25.56
N SER A 489 5.85 31.29 25.96
CA SER A 489 6.95 32.08 25.43
C SER A 489 7.41 33.15 26.41
N ASN A 490 8.71 33.40 26.47
CA ASN A 490 9.28 34.56 27.19
C ASN A 490 9.22 35.87 26.39
N SER A 491 8.55 35.86 25.22
CA SER A 491 8.29 37.05 24.41
C SER A 491 6.86 37.03 23.91
N ALA A 492 6.08 38.06 24.26
CA ALA A 492 4.68 38.14 23.83
C ALA A 492 4.51 38.22 22.31
N ALA A 493 5.42 38.92 21.62
CA ALA A 493 5.40 38.99 20.17
C ALA A 493 5.68 37.63 19.52
N PHE A 494 6.66 36.89 20.07
CA PHE A 494 7.01 35.56 19.55
C PHE A 494 5.91 34.53 19.81
N GLY A 495 5.35 34.50 21.04
CA GLY A 495 4.21 33.65 21.37
C GLY A 495 3.01 33.86 20.44
N LYS A 496 2.74 35.11 20.05
CA LYS A 496 1.68 35.42 19.06
C LYS A 496 1.99 34.86 17.67
N VAL A 497 3.23 35.00 17.19
CA VAL A 497 3.64 34.43 15.89
C VAL A 497 3.48 32.91 15.88
N VAL A 498 3.85 32.24 16.96
CA VAL A 498 3.68 30.78 17.08
C VAL A 498 2.19 30.41 17.08
N ALA A 499 1.36 31.16 17.81
CA ALA A 499 -0.08 30.95 17.83
C ALA A 499 -0.73 31.14 16.44
N ASP A 500 -0.35 32.20 15.71
CA ASP A 500 -0.87 32.48 14.37
C ASP A 500 -0.46 31.40 13.34
N ASN A 501 0.72 30.77 13.51
CA ASN A 501 1.16 29.64 12.69
C ASN A 501 0.47 28.31 13.02
N ALA A 502 -0.06 28.16 14.25
CA ALA A 502 -0.73 26.93 14.68
C ALA A 502 -2.13 26.76 14.06
N ALA A 503 -2.88 27.85 13.88
CA ALA A 503 -4.26 27.79 13.38
C ALA A 503 -4.40 27.21 11.96
N PRO A 504 -3.59 27.59 10.95
CA PRO A 504 -3.65 27.00 9.61
C PRO A 504 -3.34 25.49 9.59
N GLN A 505 -2.62 24.98 10.60
CA GLN A 505 -2.28 23.57 10.74
C GLN A 505 -3.39 22.75 11.42
N GLY A 506 -4.51 23.38 11.79
CA GLY A 506 -5.67 22.75 12.44
C GLY A 506 -5.53 22.58 13.96
N LEU A 507 -4.58 23.29 14.58
CA LEU A 507 -4.41 23.38 16.02
C LEU A 507 -5.22 24.56 16.57
N VAL A 508 -5.72 24.42 17.81
CA VAL A 508 -6.50 25.46 18.49
C VAL A 508 -5.65 26.02 19.63
N VAL A 509 -5.35 27.31 19.59
CA VAL A 509 -4.59 27.94 20.69
C VAL A 509 -5.58 28.34 21.78
N ASP A 510 -5.61 27.58 22.87
CA ASP A 510 -6.48 27.86 24.02
C ASP A 510 -5.99 29.11 24.77
N ARG A 511 -4.67 29.22 24.97
CA ARG A 511 -4.05 30.36 25.63
C ARG A 511 -2.58 30.54 25.24
N ILE A 512 -2.11 31.77 25.39
CA ILE A 512 -0.70 32.16 25.26
C ILE A 512 -0.22 32.58 26.66
N VAL A 513 0.81 31.91 27.16
CA VAL A 513 1.39 32.11 28.49
C VAL A 513 2.73 32.83 28.33
N THR A 514 2.80 34.08 28.80
CA THR A 514 3.96 34.98 28.66
C THR A 514 4.44 35.59 29.97
N ASP A 515 3.79 35.25 31.08
CA ASP A 515 4.05 35.74 32.43
C ASP A 515 5.18 34.98 33.15
N VAL A 516 5.83 34.04 32.46
CA VAL A 516 6.97 33.30 33.01
C VAL A 516 8.24 34.16 32.93
N ASP A 517 8.66 34.69 34.07
CA ASP A 517 9.92 35.43 34.19
C ASP A 517 11.13 34.47 34.27
N LEU A 518 11.79 34.29 33.13
CA LEU A 518 13.00 33.47 33.02
C LEU A 518 14.28 34.19 33.49
N ASP A 519 14.21 35.47 33.86
CA ASP A 519 15.35 36.29 34.30
C ASP A 519 15.29 36.69 35.79
N ALA A 520 14.29 36.22 36.55
CA ALA A 520 14.15 36.41 38.01
C ALA A 520 15.18 35.63 38.88
N GLY A 521 16.20 35.02 38.26
CA GLY A 521 17.20 34.17 38.91
C GLY A 521 16.85 32.68 38.91
N MET A 522 17.88 31.82 38.80
CA MET A 522 17.76 30.37 38.53
C MET A 522 16.65 29.65 39.30
N SER A 523 16.65 29.69 40.63
CA SER A 523 15.67 28.96 41.46
C SER A 523 14.25 29.50 41.29
N ALA A 524 14.09 30.83 41.31
CA ALA A 524 12.79 31.47 41.20
C ALA A 524 12.16 31.24 39.83
N SER A 525 12.94 31.37 38.76
CA SER A 525 12.51 31.11 37.38
C SER A 525 12.16 29.64 37.16
N ARG A 526 12.98 28.69 37.65
CA ARG A 526 12.71 27.25 37.53
C ARG A 526 11.39 26.87 38.22
N ASP A 527 11.18 27.33 39.45
CA ASP A 527 9.96 27.03 40.20
C ASP A 527 8.73 27.76 39.65
N GLY A 528 8.91 28.98 39.13
CA GLY A 528 7.87 29.73 38.43
C GLY A 528 7.36 29.00 37.19
N LEU A 529 8.28 28.58 36.31
CA LEU A 529 7.96 27.80 35.11
C LEU A 529 7.26 26.49 35.48
N ARG A 530 7.80 25.73 36.44
CA ARG A 530 7.21 24.46 36.87
C ARG A 530 5.78 24.62 37.39
N ARG A 531 5.53 25.59 38.27
CA ARG A 531 4.18 25.85 38.82
C ARG A 531 3.18 26.24 37.73
N SER A 532 3.57 27.14 36.82
CA SER A 532 2.71 27.59 35.72
C SER A 532 2.38 26.44 34.77
N LEU A 533 3.40 25.66 34.39
CA LEU A 533 3.24 24.53 33.48
C LEU A 533 2.34 23.44 34.06
N ARG A 534 2.55 23.02 35.31
CA ARG A 534 1.68 22.05 35.99
C ARG A 534 0.22 22.50 36.04
N LYS A 535 -0.03 23.78 36.36
CA LYS A 535 -1.39 24.33 36.41
C LYS A 535 -2.09 24.22 35.05
N ASN A 536 -1.40 24.57 33.97
CA ASN A 536 -2.01 24.56 32.64
C ASN A 536 -2.10 23.15 32.04
N LEU A 537 -1.13 22.27 32.30
CA LEU A 537 -1.22 20.86 31.90
C LEU A 537 -2.31 20.10 32.65
N ALA A 538 -2.65 20.51 33.88
CA ALA A 538 -3.79 19.95 34.62
C ALA A 538 -5.17 20.40 34.09
N ASP A 539 -5.22 21.43 33.23
CA ASP A 539 -6.46 21.92 32.63
C ASP A 539 -6.88 21.01 31.47
N ASP A 540 -8.10 20.47 31.50
CA ASP A 540 -8.62 19.57 30.46
C ASP A 540 -8.84 20.28 29.11
N SER A 541 -8.92 21.62 29.09
CA SER A 541 -8.99 22.37 27.82
C SER A 541 -7.66 22.37 27.05
N VAL A 542 -6.54 22.03 27.71
CA VAL A 542 -5.21 21.97 27.12
C VAL A 542 -4.83 20.51 26.86
N HIS A 543 -4.56 20.15 25.61
CA HIS A 543 -4.16 18.80 25.21
C HIS A 543 -2.66 18.67 24.94
N ALA A 544 -1.97 19.77 24.66
CA ALA A 544 -0.53 19.81 24.39
C ALA A 544 0.07 21.18 24.76
N VAL A 545 1.40 21.25 24.91
CA VAL A 545 2.12 22.51 25.10
C VAL A 545 3.21 22.69 24.05
N VAL A 546 3.29 23.89 23.49
CA VAL A 546 4.43 24.33 22.67
C VAL A 546 5.17 25.42 23.43
N ALA A 547 6.40 25.13 23.87
CA ALA A 547 7.27 26.05 24.58
C ALA A 547 8.26 26.71 23.61
N ALA A 548 7.94 27.89 23.10
CA ALA A 548 8.75 28.64 22.15
C ALA A 548 9.52 29.78 22.86
N MET A 549 10.81 29.57 23.08
CA MET A 549 11.64 30.45 23.91
C MET A 549 12.85 30.99 23.14
N VAL A 550 13.21 32.24 23.44
CA VAL A 550 14.50 32.83 23.06
C VAL A 550 15.49 32.74 24.23
N PRO A 551 16.82 32.78 24.00
CA PRO A 551 17.82 32.63 25.05
C PRO A 551 17.58 33.56 26.25
N SER A 552 17.63 33.01 27.47
CA SER A 552 17.52 33.76 28.73
C SER A 552 18.89 33.90 29.39
N ARG A 553 19.06 34.88 30.29
CA ARG A 553 20.34 35.06 31.00
C ARG A 553 20.45 34.17 32.23
N SER A 554 19.32 33.85 32.87
CA SER A 554 19.33 33.16 34.16
C SER A 554 19.18 31.64 34.06
N LEU A 555 18.45 31.11 33.06
CA LEU A 555 18.26 29.67 32.90
C LEU A 555 18.90 29.17 31.60
N THR A 556 19.60 28.04 31.70
CA THR A 556 20.11 27.31 30.54
C THR A 556 18.99 26.54 29.84
N MET A 557 19.20 26.21 28.58
CA MET A 557 18.27 25.42 27.77
C MET A 557 17.97 24.07 28.42
N GLU A 558 19.00 23.39 28.94
CA GLU A 558 18.90 22.07 29.57
C GLU A 558 18.07 22.14 30.85
N ALA A 559 18.21 23.22 31.63
CA ALA A 559 17.41 23.43 32.83
C ALA A 559 15.92 23.66 32.51
N ILE A 560 15.63 24.41 31.43
CA ILE A 560 14.27 24.60 30.93
C ILE A 560 13.71 23.27 30.42
N ALA A 561 14.44 22.59 29.53
CA ALA A 561 14.04 21.33 28.94
C ALA A 561 13.75 20.27 30.02
N GLY A 562 14.57 20.20 31.06
CA GLY A 562 14.34 19.33 32.21
C GLY A 562 13.01 19.59 32.92
N VAL A 563 12.66 20.86 33.19
CA VAL A 563 11.36 21.20 33.80
C VAL A 563 10.21 20.84 32.89
N LEU A 564 10.33 21.11 31.58
CA LEU A 564 9.30 20.78 30.61
C LEU A 564 9.06 19.26 30.53
N ALA A 565 10.13 18.47 30.45
CA ALA A 565 10.08 17.01 30.39
C ALA A 565 9.47 16.41 31.67
N GLU A 566 9.90 16.86 32.85
CA GLU A 566 9.34 16.45 34.15
C GLU A 566 7.82 16.67 34.19
N CYS A 567 7.36 17.86 33.78
CA CYS A 567 5.93 18.20 33.81
C CYS A 567 5.12 17.45 32.74
N ALA A 568 5.70 17.20 31.56
CA ALA A 568 5.07 16.42 30.50
C ALA A 568 4.78 14.99 30.97
N ALA A 569 5.78 14.33 31.57
CA ALA A 569 5.67 12.99 32.10
C ALA A 569 4.65 12.90 33.24
N GLU A 570 4.64 13.87 34.16
CA GLU A 570 3.69 13.92 35.27
C GLU A 570 2.23 14.12 34.79
N ALA A 571 2.02 14.96 33.78
CA ALA A 571 0.68 15.27 33.28
C ALA A 571 0.13 14.24 32.27
N GLY A 572 1.00 13.44 31.64
CA GLY A 572 0.61 12.55 30.55
C GLY A 572 0.09 13.30 29.32
N LYS A 573 0.63 14.50 29.05
CA LYS A 573 0.28 15.33 27.89
C LYS A 573 1.55 15.75 27.15
N PRO A 574 1.56 15.75 25.80
CA PRO A 574 2.75 16.06 25.03
C PRO A 574 3.20 17.51 25.24
N VAL A 575 4.51 17.68 25.44
CA VAL A 575 5.18 18.98 25.48
C VAL A 575 6.30 18.97 24.46
N VAL A 576 6.37 20.01 23.62
CA VAL A 576 7.47 20.24 22.68
C VAL A 576 8.09 21.61 22.91
N ALA A 577 9.39 21.74 22.68
CA ALA A 577 10.11 23.00 22.86
C ALA A 577 10.75 23.48 21.56
N ALA A 578 10.68 24.79 21.32
CA ALA A 578 11.40 25.44 20.24
C ALA A 578 12.32 26.52 20.82
N PHE A 579 13.62 26.34 20.65
CA PHE A 579 14.63 27.28 21.15
C PHE A 579 15.22 28.04 19.96
N THR A 580 14.75 29.26 19.76
CA THR A 580 15.10 30.07 18.58
C THR A 580 16.10 31.16 18.94
N GLY A 581 17.05 31.44 18.05
CA GLY A 581 18.03 32.52 18.22
C GLY A 581 19.32 32.12 18.93
N ILE A 582 19.58 30.82 19.10
CA ILE A 582 20.91 30.31 19.47
C ILE A 582 21.77 30.30 18.20
N LEU A 583 22.84 31.09 18.21
CA LEU A 583 23.77 31.24 17.09
C LEU A 583 25.04 30.38 17.23
N ASP A 584 25.18 29.70 18.38
CA ASP A 584 26.31 28.83 18.65
C ASP A 584 26.12 27.49 17.94
N THR A 585 26.94 27.21 16.93
CA THR A 585 26.89 25.98 16.14
C THR A 585 27.36 24.75 16.90
N SER A 586 27.93 24.91 18.10
CA SER A 586 28.29 23.80 18.99
C SER A 586 27.10 23.28 19.81
N VAL A 587 25.99 24.04 19.87
CA VAL A 587 24.77 23.66 20.59
C VAL A 587 23.85 22.89 19.64
N GLN A 588 23.61 21.61 19.93
CA GLN A 588 22.67 20.80 19.16
C GLN A 588 21.24 21.03 19.66
N LEU A 589 20.44 21.74 18.87
CA LEU A 589 19.08 22.18 19.20
C LEU A 589 17.99 21.18 18.86
N ASP A 590 18.11 20.57 17.68
CA ASP A 590 17.15 19.63 17.16
C ASP A 590 17.44 18.27 17.80
N GLY A 591 16.47 17.77 18.59
CA GLY A 591 16.56 16.45 19.24
C GLY A 591 15.88 16.28 20.58
N LEU A 592 16.09 15.09 21.14
CA LEU A 592 15.59 14.69 22.43
C LEU A 592 16.58 15.11 23.53
N LEU A 593 16.27 16.21 24.22
CA LEU A 593 17.06 16.66 25.35
C LEU A 593 16.60 15.98 26.65
N ALA A 594 17.51 15.26 27.29
CA ALA A 594 17.30 14.68 28.62
C ALA A 594 17.94 15.57 29.70
N PRO A 595 17.27 15.81 30.85
CA PRO A 595 17.91 16.47 31.98
C PRO A 595 19.07 15.62 32.49
N ASN A 596 20.29 16.19 32.49
CA ASN A 596 21.53 15.60 33.01
C ASN A 596 22.01 14.29 32.34
N GLY A 597 21.49 13.93 31.17
CA GLY A 597 21.93 12.73 30.42
C GLY A 597 21.43 11.39 30.98
N GLU A 598 20.48 11.38 31.91
CA GLU A 598 19.82 10.17 32.41
C GLU A 598 18.48 9.90 31.70
N SER A 599 18.18 8.63 31.42
CA SER A 599 17.09 8.13 30.55
C SER A 599 15.65 8.33 31.06
N GLY A 600 15.39 9.28 31.98
CA GLY A 600 14.13 9.35 32.71
C GLY A 600 12.97 10.13 32.06
N SER A 601 13.25 11.12 31.20
CA SER A 601 12.23 11.87 30.44
C SER A 601 12.91 12.80 29.43
N SER A 602 12.84 12.47 28.14
CA SER A 602 13.41 13.31 27.08
C SER A 602 12.37 14.25 26.49
N LEU A 603 12.80 15.45 26.08
CA LEU A 603 11.93 16.47 25.48
C LEU A 603 12.26 16.68 24.00
N PRO A 604 11.29 16.60 23.08
CA PRO A 604 11.45 17.03 21.69
C PRO A 604 11.76 18.53 21.61
N CYS A 605 12.93 18.85 21.10
CA CYS A 605 13.44 20.20 20.94
C CYS A 605 13.68 20.50 19.47
N TYR A 606 13.33 21.72 19.07
CA TYR A 606 13.43 22.20 17.70
C TYR A 606 14.15 23.55 17.66
N SER A 607 14.90 23.79 16.60
CA SER A 607 15.50 25.09 16.28
C SER A 607 14.45 26.11 15.80
N SER A 608 13.34 25.62 15.23
CA SER A 608 12.24 26.42 14.69
C SER A 608 10.91 26.09 15.34
N ALA A 609 10.19 27.11 15.81
CA ALA A 609 8.83 26.95 16.32
C ALA A 609 7.84 26.51 15.24
N GLY A 610 8.08 26.85 13.96
CA GLY A 610 7.27 26.37 12.85
C GLY A 610 7.35 24.86 12.68
N SER A 611 8.55 24.29 12.77
CA SER A 611 8.77 22.84 12.70
C SER A 611 8.11 22.11 13.87
N ALA A 612 8.28 22.62 15.10
CA ALA A 612 7.64 22.07 16.30
C ALA A 612 6.10 22.02 16.16
N VAL A 613 5.50 23.12 15.69
CA VAL A 613 4.05 23.23 15.47
C VAL A 613 3.59 22.28 14.36
N ALA A 614 4.32 22.19 13.25
CA ALA A 614 3.98 21.32 12.13
C ALA A 614 4.05 19.83 12.52
N ALA A 615 5.11 19.42 13.24
CA ALA A 615 5.27 18.06 13.75
C ALA A 615 4.17 17.70 14.75
N LEU A 616 3.88 18.57 15.73
CA LEU A 616 2.79 18.36 16.67
C LEU A 616 1.43 18.28 15.96
N ALA A 617 1.17 19.13 14.97
CA ALA A 617 -0.06 19.07 14.17
C ALA A 617 -0.22 17.73 13.44
N ALA A 618 0.88 17.18 12.91
CA ALA A 618 0.87 15.87 12.27
C ALA A 618 0.51 14.76 13.27
N VAL A 619 1.09 14.79 14.48
CA VAL A 619 0.75 13.84 15.56
C VAL A 619 -0.68 14.00 16.05
N VAL A 620 -1.21 15.23 16.16
CA VAL A 620 -2.62 15.49 16.49
C VAL A 620 -3.57 14.90 15.43
N ARG A 621 -3.24 15.04 14.14
CA ARG A 621 -4.05 14.44 13.06
C ARG A 621 -4.05 12.91 13.16
N TYR A 622 -2.91 12.31 13.47
CA TYR A 622 -2.80 10.87 13.70
C TYR A 622 -3.59 10.42 14.94
N ALA A 623 -3.46 11.11 16.07
CA ALA A 623 -4.21 10.78 17.29
C ALA A 623 -5.73 10.85 17.05
N LYS A 624 -6.20 11.88 16.33
CA LYS A 624 -7.61 11.95 15.89
C LYS A 624 -8.01 10.79 14.98
N TRP A 625 -7.12 10.36 14.08
CA TRP A 625 -7.38 9.19 13.24
C TRP A 625 -7.41 7.90 14.05
N LEU A 626 -6.63 7.78 15.11
CA LEU A 626 -6.59 6.61 15.97
C LEU A 626 -7.85 6.50 16.84
N ASP A 627 -8.31 7.64 17.38
CA ASP A 627 -9.47 7.72 18.28
C ASP A 627 -10.83 7.68 17.55
N ARG A 628 -10.86 7.94 16.22
CA ARG A 628 -12.13 7.97 15.48
C ARG A 628 -12.73 6.57 15.35
N ASP A 629 -14.07 6.51 15.32
CA ASP A 629 -14.78 5.33 14.86
C ASP A 629 -14.45 5.11 13.37
N GLN A 630 -13.79 3.99 13.08
CA GLN A 630 -13.39 3.66 11.71
C GLN A 630 -14.60 3.30 10.84
N GLY A 631 -15.79 3.17 11.42
CA GLY A 631 -17.01 2.80 10.71
C GLY A 631 -17.00 1.35 10.25
N MET A 632 -18.08 0.94 9.59
CA MET A 632 -18.22 -0.39 9.02
C MET A 632 -18.03 -0.36 7.51
N PHE A 633 -17.44 -1.44 6.98
CA PHE A 633 -17.50 -1.73 5.55
C PHE A 633 -18.85 -2.37 5.27
N ILE A 634 -19.82 -1.56 4.81
CA ILE A 634 -21.18 -2.03 4.50
C ILE A 634 -21.26 -2.31 3.00
N GLU A 635 -21.79 -3.48 2.65
CA GLU A 635 -22.12 -3.80 1.27
C GLU A 635 -23.45 -3.15 0.87
N PRO A 636 -23.48 -2.31 -0.18
CA PRO A 636 -24.73 -1.75 -0.65
C PRO A 636 -25.68 -2.88 -1.12
N PRO A 637 -26.97 -2.85 -0.74
CA PRO A 637 -27.92 -3.86 -1.18
C PRO A 637 -28.21 -3.72 -2.68
N GLY A 638 -28.49 -4.87 -3.31
CA GLY A 638 -28.93 -4.93 -4.71
C GLY A 638 -27.80 -4.89 -5.75
N CYS A 639 -26.55 -5.13 -5.37
CA CYS A 639 -25.43 -5.27 -6.32
C CYS A 639 -25.37 -6.70 -6.89
N ASP A 640 -25.52 -6.81 -8.22
CA ASP A 640 -25.37 -8.06 -8.97
C ASP A 640 -23.94 -8.20 -9.52
N ARG A 641 -23.06 -8.78 -8.70
CA ARG A 641 -21.63 -8.96 -9.03
C ARG A 641 -21.42 -9.92 -10.19
N GLU A 642 -22.12 -11.05 -10.15
CA GLU A 642 -21.91 -12.13 -11.11
C GLU A 642 -22.42 -11.74 -12.49
N GLY A 643 -23.65 -11.23 -12.57
CA GLY A 643 -24.20 -10.76 -13.83
C GLY A 643 -23.45 -9.56 -14.40
N THR A 644 -22.80 -8.75 -13.56
CA THR A 644 -21.91 -7.68 -14.03
C THR A 644 -20.63 -8.23 -14.63
N ARG A 645 -19.98 -9.21 -13.99
CA ARG A 645 -18.78 -9.87 -14.52
C ARG A 645 -19.06 -10.50 -15.88
N GLU A 646 -20.12 -11.31 -15.99
CA GLU A 646 -20.53 -11.94 -17.24
C GLU A 646 -20.86 -10.89 -18.34
N HIS A 647 -21.40 -9.74 -17.95
CA HIS A 647 -21.65 -8.65 -18.90
C HIS A 647 -20.35 -8.02 -19.41
N ILE A 648 -19.41 -7.72 -18.51
CA ILE A 648 -18.10 -7.16 -18.84
C ILE A 648 -17.31 -8.14 -19.72
N GLU A 649 -17.28 -9.43 -19.39
CA GLU A 649 -16.59 -10.44 -20.19
C GLU A 649 -17.10 -10.49 -21.64
N ARG A 650 -18.42 -10.39 -21.83
CA ARG A 650 -19.00 -10.29 -23.18
C ARG A 650 -18.55 -9.03 -23.91
N LEU A 651 -18.54 -7.88 -23.24
CA LEU A 651 -18.08 -6.62 -23.84
C LEU A 651 -16.57 -6.64 -24.16
N LEU A 652 -15.76 -7.29 -23.32
CA LEU A 652 -14.32 -7.43 -23.50
C LEU A 652 -13.94 -8.39 -24.63
N SER A 653 -14.82 -9.28 -25.06
CA SER A 653 -14.55 -10.19 -26.18
C SER A 653 -14.17 -9.46 -27.48
N ALA A 654 -14.57 -8.20 -27.62
CA ALA A 654 -14.22 -7.33 -28.74
C ALA A 654 -12.96 -6.46 -28.52
N VAL A 655 -12.33 -6.51 -27.34
CA VAL A 655 -11.21 -5.64 -26.95
C VAL A 655 -9.89 -6.41 -26.98
N ALA A 656 -8.93 -5.94 -27.79
CA ALA A 656 -7.59 -6.53 -27.88
C ALA A 656 -6.51 -5.61 -27.28
N GLY A 657 -5.55 -6.21 -26.56
CA GLY A 657 -4.40 -5.51 -25.98
C GLY A 657 -4.75 -4.50 -24.88
N GLU A 658 -4.04 -3.37 -24.85
CA GLU A 658 -4.19 -2.29 -23.86
C GLU A 658 -5.23 -1.23 -24.27
N GLN A 659 -5.99 -1.46 -25.35
CA GLN A 659 -6.96 -0.50 -25.84
C GLN A 659 -8.11 -0.28 -24.85
N LEU A 660 -8.59 0.97 -24.79
CA LEU A 660 -9.79 1.33 -24.04
C LEU A 660 -10.94 1.50 -25.02
N VAL A 661 -12.08 0.88 -24.71
CA VAL A 661 -13.32 1.04 -25.47
C VAL A 661 -14.31 1.84 -24.63
N ARG A 662 -14.82 2.92 -25.22
CA ARG A 662 -15.90 3.71 -24.66
C ARG A 662 -17.22 3.00 -24.96
N LEU A 663 -17.99 2.72 -23.92
CA LEU A 663 -19.33 2.15 -24.07
C LEU A 663 -20.32 3.21 -24.54
N ASP A 664 -21.34 2.80 -25.28
CA ASP A 664 -22.45 3.71 -25.59
C ASP A 664 -23.29 4.02 -24.33
N GLY A 665 -24.21 4.99 -24.44
CA GLY A 665 -25.03 5.42 -23.31
C GLY A 665 -25.98 4.33 -22.78
N GLY A 666 -26.49 3.46 -23.65
CA GLY A 666 -27.38 2.37 -23.28
C GLY A 666 -26.64 1.24 -22.57
N GLU A 667 -25.49 0.84 -23.11
CA GLU A 667 -24.58 -0.14 -22.50
C GLU A 667 -24.06 0.34 -21.14
N SER A 668 -23.65 1.61 -21.06
CA SER A 668 -23.20 2.25 -19.81
C SER A 668 -24.31 2.20 -18.75
N ALA A 669 -25.53 2.60 -19.10
CA ALA A 669 -26.67 2.58 -18.18
C ALA A 669 -27.04 1.15 -17.75
N ALA A 670 -27.03 0.18 -18.68
CA ALA A 670 -27.30 -1.22 -18.39
C ALA A 670 -26.27 -1.81 -17.42
N LEU A 671 -24.98 -1.51 -17.62
CA LEU A 671 -23.91 -1.95 -16.73
C LEU A 671 -24.05 -1.35 -15.32
N LEU A 672 -24.22 -0.02 -15.23
CA LEU A 672 -24.34 0.70 -13.96
C LEU A 672 -25.60 0.29 -13.17
N SER A 673 -26.70 -0.02 -13.86
CA SER A 673 -27.95 -0.43 -13.23
C SER A 673 -27.83 -1.71 -12.37
N ARG A 674 -26.90 -2.61 -12.71
CA ARG A 674 -26.63 -3.84 -11.94
C ARG A 674 -26.04 -3.57 -10.55
N TYR A 675 -25.46 -2.39 -10.35
CA TYR A 675 -24.99 -1.91 -9.04
C TYR A 675 -26.01 -0.99 -8.35
N GLY A 676 -27.21 -0.84 -8.91
CA GLY A 676 -28.23 0.09 -8.43
C GLY A 676 -27.87 1.54 -8.69
N ILE A 677 -27.11 1.82 -9.75
CA ILE A 677 -26.71 3.18 -10.16
C ILE A 677 -27.54 3.59 -11.41
N PRO A 678 -28.74 4.19 -11.22
CA PRO A 678 -29.59 4.58 -12.35
C PRO A 678 -29.10 5.89 -12.98
N VAL A 679 -28.87 5.84 -14.29
CA VAL A 679 -28.63 7.03 -15.13
C VAL A 679 -29.96 7.49 -15.72
N VAL A 680 -30.20 8.81 -15.73
CA VAL A 680 -31.44 9.37 -16.29
C VAL A 680 -31.46 9.10 -17.80
N PRO A 681 -32.49 8.42 -18.34
CA PRO A 681 -32.52 8.04 -19.74
C PRO A 681 -32.61 9.27 -20.64
N SER A 682 -31.80 9.31 -21.70
CA SER A 682 -31.91 10.27 -22.81
C SER A 682 -32.15 9.54 -24.11
N ALA A 683 -32.75 10.23 -25.09
CA ALA A 683 -32.98 9.72 -26.42
C ALA A 683 -32.42 10.70 -27.46
N VAL A 684 -31.52 10.21 -28.32
CA VAL A 684 -31.11 10.92 -29.53
C VAL A 684 -32.23 10.76 -30.57
N PHE A 685 -32.50 11.81 -31.33
CA PHE A 685 -33.54 11.83 -32.36
C PHE A 685 -33.02 12.49 -33.63
N GLU A 686 -33.55 12.09 -34.78
CA GLU A 686 -33.22 12.71 -36.08
C GLU A 686 -34.32 13.68 -36.52
N SER A 687 -35.58 13.35 -36.19
CA SER A 687 -36.76 14.16 -36.52
C SER A 687 -37.42 14.80 -35.29
N ASP A 688 -38.13 15.91 -35.53
CA ASP A 688 -38.89 16.62 -34.49
C ASP A 688 -40.01 15.75 -33.89
N ASP A 689 -40.61 14.85 -34.68
CA ASP A 689 -41.67 13.94 -34.21
C ASP A 689 -41.11 12.82 -33.33
N GLU A 690 -39.94 12.26 -33.67
CA GLU A 690 -39.22 11.32 -32.79
C GLU A 690 -38.88 11.96 -31.44
N ALA A 691 -38.52 13.24 -31.43
CA ALA A 691 -38.24 13.98 -30.20
C ALA A 691 -39.48 14.10 -29.31
N VAL A 692 -40.65 14.35 -29.91
CA VAL A 692 -41.93 14.43 -29.19
C VAL A 692 -42.33 13.06 -28.66
N ASP A 693 -42.26 12.00 -29.47
CA ASP A 693 -42.53 10.63 -29.02
C ASP A 693 -41.61 10.21 -27.87
N ALA A 694 -40.34 10.61 -27.93
CA ALA A 694 -39.40 10.39 -26.84
C ALA A 694 -39.75 11.19 -25.59
N ALA A 695 -40.14 12.46 -25.72
CA ALA A 695 -40.57 13.30 -24.61
C ALA A 695 -41.83 12.75 -23.92
N GLU A 696 -42.80 12.23 -24.68
CA GLU A 696 -44.00 11.58 -24.12
C GLU A 696 -43.67 10.33 -23.30
N ARG A 697 -42.70 9.51 -23.76
CA ARG A 697 -42.23 8.33 -23.02
C ARG A 697 -41.42 8.70 -21.77
N LEU A 698 -40.58 9.74 -21.86
CA LEU A 698 -39.68 10.16 -20.78
C LEU A 698 -40.41 10.98 -19.70
N GLY A 699 -41.50 11.66 -20.07
CA GLY A 699 -42.31 12.50 -19.21
C GLY A 699 -41.88 13.97 -19.22
N TRP A 700 -42.87 14.86 -19.23
CA TRP A 700 -42.71 16.32 -19.20
C TRP A 700 -42.51 16.86 -17.76
N PRO A 701 -41.79 17.97 -17.56
CA PRO A 701 -41.05 18.73 -18.57
C PRO A 701 -39.74 18.05 -19.00
N VAL A 702 -39.24 18.39 -20.19
CA VAL A 702 -38.01 17.82 -20.78
C VAL A 702 -36.94 18.88 -21.02
N VAL A 703 -35.73 18.40 -21.30
CA VAL A 703 -34.52 19.17 -21.59
C VAL A 703 -33.96 18.73 -22.93
N LEU A 704 -33.52 19.68 -23.75
CA LEU A 704 -32.70 19.40 -24.94
C LEU A 704 -31.22 19.63 -24.64
N LYS A 705 -30.37 18.72 -25.10
CA LYS A 705 -28.91 18.81 -24.96
C LYS A 705 -28.23 18.46 -26.27
N THR A 706 -27.13 19.15 -26.58
CA THR A 706 -26.25 18.72 -27.67
C THR A 706 -25.46 17.48 -27.26
N THR A 707 -25.20 16.59 -28.22
CA THR A 707 -24.33 15.42 -28.01
C THR A 707 -22.84 15.77 -28.17
N ASP A 708 -22.52 16.96 -28.67
CA ASP A 708 -21.14 17.44 -28.83
C ASP A 708 -20.45 17.61 -27.46
N PRO A 709 -19.36 16.88 -27.18
CA PRO A 709 -18.65 16.93 -25.91
C PRO A 709 -18.21 18.34 -25.49
N ALA A 710 -17.86 19.22 -26.43
CA ALA A 710 -17.37 20.56 -26.12
C ALA A 710 -18.50 21.52 -25.68
N LEU A 711 -19.74 21.25 -26.09
CA LEU A 711 -20.88 22.14 -25.89
C LEU A 711 -21.94 21.56 -24.94
N ARG A 712 -21.90 20.26 -24.64
CA ARG A 712 -22.91 19.52 -23.84
C ARG A 712 -23.19 20.09 -22.46
N HIS A 713 -22.22 20.79 -21.86
CA HIS A 713 -22.35 21.38 -20.52
C HIS A 713 -22.40 22.92 -20.52
N ARG A 714 -22.47 23.56 -21.70
CA ARG A 714 -22.38 25.02 -21.87
C ARG A 714 -23.76 25.64 -22.15
N LEU A 715 -24.49 25.96 -21.08
CA LEU A 715 -25.77 26.70 -21.18
C LEU A 715 -25.59 28.07 -21.86
N ASP A 716 -24.47 28.74 -21.59
CA ASP A 716 -24.11 30.06 -22.11
C ASP A 716 -23.94 30.09 -23.64
N LEU A 717 -23.58 28.95 -24.24
CA LEU A 717 -23.42 28.80 -25.69
C LEU A 717 -24.65 28.16 -26.36
N GLY A 718 -25.75 27.99 -25.62
CA GLY A 718 -26.99 27.40 -26.15
C GLY A 718 -26.96 25.88 -26.31
N GLY A 719 -25.98 25.20 -25.72
CA GLY A 719 -25.84 23.73 -25.78
C GLY A 719 -26.86 22.95 -24.94
N VAL A 720 -27.67 23.64 -24.11
CA VAL A 720 -28.73 23.05 -23.30
C VAL A 720 -29.95 23.99 -23.25
N ARG A 721 -31.15 23.44 -23.40
CA ARG A 721 -32.44 24.17 -23.21
C ARG A 721 -33.28 23.44 -22.17
N LEU A 722 -33.62 24.14 -21.09
CA LEU A 722 -34.35 23.63 -19.94
C LEU A 722 -35.84 24.00 -20.00
N ASP A 723 -36.65 23.36 -19.15
CA ASP A 723 -38.02 23.74 -18.83
C ASP A 723 -38.97 23.74 -20.04
N ILE A 724 -38.90 22.69 -20.85
CA ILE A 724 -39.77 22.51 -22.01
C ILE A 724 -40.98 21.69 -21.55
N GLU A 725 -42.16 22.31 -21.51
CA GLU A 725 -43.37 21.72 -20.92
C GLU A 725 -44.28 20.98 -21.92
N ASP A 726 -44.15 21.26 -23.22
CA ASP A 726 -45.07 20.77 -24.25
C ASP A 726 -44.39 20.55 -25.63
N ALA A 727 -45.08 19.81 -26.50
CA ALA A 727 -44.59 19.42 -27.82
C ALA A 727 -44.31 20.61 -28.76
N ASP A 728 -45.12 21.67 -28.71
CA ASP A 728 -44.92 22.84 -29.57
C ASP A 728 -43.70 23.64 -29.11
N SER A 729 -43.52 23.78 -27.79
CA SER A 729 -42.34 24.36 -27.16
C SER A 729 -41.09 23.56 -27.49
N LEU A 730 -41.17 22.22 -27.52
CA LEU A 730 -40.07 21.35 -27.90
C LEU A 730 -39.61 21.61 -29.34
N ARG A 731 -40.52 21.57 -30.32
CA ARG A 731 -40.21 21.83 -31.73
C ARG A 731 -39.57 23.20 -31.94
N ARG A 732 -40.11 24.24 -31.29
CA ARG A 732 -39.52 25.60 -31.33
C ARG A 732 -38.10 25.63 -30.79
N ASN A 733 -37.86 24.97 -29.65
CA ASN A 733 -36.54 24.92 -29.03
C ASN A 733 -35.54 24.11 -29.88
N ILE A 734 -35.96 23.01 -30.52
CA ILE A 734 -35.12 22.25 -31.46
C ILE A 734 -34.65 23.15 -32.60
N ALA A 735 -35.58 23.86 -33.26
CA ALA A 735 -35.26 24.74 -34.39
C ALA A 735 -34.36 25.92 -33.99
N GLN A 736 -34.51 26.44 -32.77
CA GLN A 736 -33.62 27.49 -32.24
C GLN A 736 -32.23 26.94 -31.89
N MET A 737 -32.18 25.76 -31.26
CA MET A 737 -30.94 25.13 -30.85
C MET A 737 -30.10 24.70 -32.05
N ARG A 738 -30.71 24.09 -33.08
CA ARG A 738 -30.01 23.76 -34.34
C ARG A 738 -29.37 24.98 -35.00
N ARG A 739 -30.08 26.13 -35.04
CA ARG A 739 -29.53 27.40 -35.54
C ARG A 739 -28.38 27.94 -34.69
N ALA A 740 -28.46 27.81 -33.36
CA ALA A 740 -27.40 28.24 -32.46
C ALA A 740 -26.13 27.37 -32.58
N LEU A 741 -26.31 26.07 -32.89
CA LEU A 741 -25.21 25.10 -33.02
C LEU A 741 -24.59 25.04 -34.42
N GLU A 742 -25.28 25.55 -35.45
CA GLU A 742 -24.81 25.59 -36.85
C GLU A 742 -23.37 26.10 -37.03
N PRO A 743 -22.92 27.19 -36.36
CA PRO A 743 -21.54 27.66 -36.48
C PRO A 743 -20.48 26.68 -35.96
N TYR A 744 -20.86 25.72 -35.13
CA TYR A 744 -19.97 24.75 -34.51
C TYR A 744 -19.97 23.39 -35.23
N GLY A 745 -20.80 23.22 -36.27
CA GLY A 745 -20.86 21.98 -37.07
C GLY A 745 -21.52 20.79 -36.36
N SER A 746 -22.17 21.01 -35.21
CA SER A 746 -22.90 19.97 -34.47
C SER A 746 -24.41 20.07 -34.71
N SER A 747 -25.04 18.96 -35.08
CA SER A 747 -26.49 18.87 -35.32
C SER A 747 -27.21 17.85 -34.43
N ALA A 748 -26.46 16.98 -33.75
CA ALA A 748 -27.03 15.88 -33.00
C ALA A 748 -27.45 16.33 -31.59
N ILE A 749 -28.76 16.27 -31.34
CA ILE A 749 -29.42 16.71 -30.11
C ILE A 749 -30.10 15.48 -29.47
N GLU A 750 -30.13 15.46 -28.15
CA GLU A 750 -30.88 14.48 -27.37
C GLU A 750 -31.96 15.17 -26.52
N VAL A 751 -33.03 14.44 -26.23
CA VAL A 751 -34.07 14.81 -25.28
C VAL A 751 -33.95 13.97 -24.01
N GLN A 752 -34.09 14.59 -22.85
CA GLN A 752 -34.01 13.94 -21.54
C GLN A 752 -35.08 14.50 -20.61
N ALA A 753 -35.64 13.68 -19.72
CA ALA A 753 -36.55 14.16 -18.68
C ALA A 753 -35.86 15.21 -17.78
N MET A 754 -36.57 16.27 -17.42
CA MET A 754 -36.04 17.28 -16.50
C MET A 754 -36.08 16.75 -15.07
N VAL A 755 -34.94 16.79 -14.39
CA VAL A 755 -34.86 16.48 -12.96
C VAL A 755 -34.99 17.77 -12.12
N PRO A 756 -35.44 17.68 -10.86
CA PRO A 756 -35.51 18.84 -9.96
C PRO A 756 -34.18 19.57 -9.83
N VAL A 757 -34.24 20.89 -9.66
CA VAL A 757 -33.05 21.73 -9.41
C VAL A 757 -32.31 21.26 -8.17
N GLY A 758 -30.99 21.31 -8.23
CA GLY A 758 -30.12 20.82 -7.17
C GLY A 758 -28.68 21.27 -7.37
N GLN A 759 -27.81 20.87 -6.45
CA GLN A 759 -26.39 21.18 -6.54
C GLN A 759 -25.72 20.20 -7.51
N ALA A 760 -25.06 20.74 -8.54
CA ALA A 760 -24.29 19.94 -9.49
C ALA A 760 -22.99 19.45 -8.86
N CYS A 761 -22.81 18.14 -8.86
CA CYS A 761 -21.65 17.40 -8.37
C CYS A 761 -21.06 16.56 -9.50
N THR A 762 -19.86 16.06 -9.31
CA THR A 762 -19.21 15.11 -10.22
C THR A 762 -18.56 13.98 -9.43
N PHE A 763 -18.65 12.77 -9.97
CA PHE A 763 -17.86 11.63 -9.50
C PHE A 763 -17.01 11.14 -10.65
N ARG A 764 -15.76 10.80 -10.36
CA ARG A 764 -14.85 10.19 -11.32
C ARG A 764 -14.14 9.02 -10.66
N ALA A 765 -14.13 7.87 -11.31
CA ALA A 765 -13.39 6.73 -10.84
C ALA A 765 -12.52 6.15 -11.95
N ILE A 766 -11.22 6.04 -11.71
CA ILE A 766 -10.25 5.49 -12.66
C ILE A 766 -9.67 4.19 -12.15
N GLU A 767 -9.22 3.33 -13.06
CA GLU A 767 -8.28 2.26 -12.73
C GLU A 767 -6.85 2.73 -13.01
N ASP A 768 -6.15 3.12 -11.94
CA ASP A 768 -4.78 3.58 -11.98
C ASP A 768 -3.79 2.40 -12.05
N PRO A 769 -2.75 2.46 -12.91
CA PRO A 769 -1.78 1.38 -13.02
C PRO A 769 -1.00 1.06 -11.73
N LEU A 770 -0.80 2.04 -10.85
CA LEU A 770 -0.05 1.91 -9.60
C LEU A 770 -1.00 1.72 -8.40
N LEU A 771 -1.98 2.62 -8.22
CA LEU A 771 -2.87 2.64 -7.06
C LEU A 771 -4.05 1.67 -7.17
N GLY A 772 -4.40 1.22 -8.38
CA GLY A 772 -5.65 0.54 -8.66
C GLY A 772 -6.84 1.52 -8.69
N PRO A 773 -8.01 1.19 -8.13
CA PRO A 773 -9.18 2.04 -8.22
C PRO A 773 -8.98 3.32 -7.42
N VAL A 774 -9.16 4.46 -8.07
CA VAL A 774 -9.18 5.78 -7.42
C VAL A 774 -10.51 6.42 -7.70
N VAL A 775 -11.27 6.71 -6.64
CA VAL A 775 -12.58 7.38 -6.72
C VAL A 775 -12.43 8.84 -6.27
N SER A 776 -13.00 9.74 -7.04
CA SER A 776 -12.89 11.19 -6.87
C SER A 776 -14.27 11.82 -6.85
N PHE A 777 -14.45 12.83 -6.00
CA PHE A 777 -15.69 13.58 -5.86
C PHE A 777 -15.40 15.08 -5.79
N GLY A 778 -16.28 15.87 -6.41
CA GLY A 778 -16.20 17.33 -6.36
C GLY A 778 -17.50 18.00 -6.80
N LEU A 779 -17.54 19.32 -6.68
CA LEU A 779 -18.66 20.12 -7.17
C LEU A 779 -18.39 20.49 -8.64
N ALA A 780 -19.33 20.16 -9.53
CA ALA A 780 -19.13 20.34 -10.98
C ALA A 780 -18.93 21.83 -11.34
N GLY A 781 -18.13 22.10 -12.37
CA GLY A 781 -17.79 23.45 -12.84
C GLY A 781 -16.39 23.90 -12.42
N ASP A 782 -16.17 25.21 -12.26
CA ASP A 782 -14.84 25.79 -12.02
C ASP A 782 -14.14 25.28 -10.75
N ALA A 783 -14.90 24.83 -9.75
CA ALA A 783 -14.32 24.25 -8.53
C ALA A 783 -13.41 23.07 -8.88
N VAL A 784 -13.88 22.13 -9.71
CA VAL A 784 -13.08 20.99 -10.17
C VAL A 784 -12.22 21.28 -11.39
N ASN A 785 -12.70 22.12 -12.31
CA ASN A 785 -12.04 22.34 -13.61
C ASN A 785 -10.88 23.35 -13.54
N LEU A 786 -10.94 24.30 -12.61
CA LEU A 786 -9.96 25.40 -12.51
C LEU A 786 -9.22 25.42 -11.16
N LEU A 787 -9.92 25.08 -10.08
CA LEU A 787 -9.36 25.16 -8.71
C LEU A 787 -8.85 23.82 -8.17
N ASP A 788 -9.00 22.74 -8.94
CA ASP A 788 -8.61 21.38 -8.56
C ASP A 788 -9.19 20.93 -7.20
N ASP A 789 -10.42 21.38 -6.88
CA ASP A 789 -11.11 21.10 -5.62
C ASP A 789 -11.76 19.70 -5.64
N TRP A 790 -10.90 18.69 -5.73
CA TRP A 790 -11.27 17.28 -5.70
C TRP A 790 -10.98 16.66 -4.33
N ALA A 791 -11.88 15.79 -3.89
CA ALA A 791 -11.54 14.77 -2.93
C ALA A 791 -11.20 13.47 -3.68
N HIS A 792 -10.16 12.77 -3.24
CA HIS A 792 -9.79 11.45 -3.76
C HIS A 792 -9.81 10.40 -2.65
N ARG A 793 -10.12 9.16 -2.99
CA ARG A 793 -10.12 8.00 -2.10
C ARG A 793 -9.73 6.73 -2.86
N VAL A 794 -9.05 5.83 -2.16
CA VAL A 794 -8.74 4.48 -2.65
C VAL A 794 -9.61 3.47 -1.89
N PRO A 795 -10.43 2.64 -2.58
CA PRO A 795 -11.19 1.55 -1.96
C PRO A 795 -10.30 0.53 -1.20
N PRO A 796 -10.86 -0.20 -0.22
CA PRO A 796 -12.23 -0.13 0.26
C PRO A 796 -12.48 1.07 1.19
N LEU A 797 -13.71 1.59 1.21
CA LEU A 797 -14.13 2.70 2.09
C LEU A 797 -15.13 2.23 3.13
N SER A 798 -14.96 2.66 4.38
CA SER A 798 -15.98 2.52 5.40
C SER A 798 -17.05 3.61 5.29
N THR A 799 -18.13 3.46 6.05
CA THR A 799 -19.17 4.50 6.19
C THR A 799 -18.59 5.85 6.62
N THR A 800 -17.62 5.85 7.54
CA THR A 800 -16.94 7.08 7.99
C THR A 800 -16.07 7.66 6.87
N ASP A 801 -15.32 6.81 6.15
CA ASP A 801 -14.48 7.27 5.05
C ASP A 801 -15.32 7.90 3.92
N LEU A 802 -16.53 7.38 3.64
CA LEU A 802 -17.50 7.93 2.69
C LEU A 802 -18.10 9.26 3.16
N HIS A 803 -18.48 9.35 4.43
CA HIS A 803 -18.97 10.58 5.04
C HIS A 803 -17.94 11.72 4.91
N ASP A 804 -16.68 11.44 5.19
CA ASP A 804 -15.58 12.40 5.06
C ASP A 804 -15.25 12.70 3.59
N PHE A 805 -15.42 11.72 2.69
CA PHE A 805 -15.15 11.87 1.27
C PHE A 805 -16.06 12.91 0.61
N ILE A 806 -17.37 12.87 0.88
CA ILE A 806 -18.33 13.82 0.31
C ILE A 806 -18.15 15.24 0.89
N ARG A 807 -17.62 15.35 2.12
CA ARG A 807 -17.37 16.63 2.81
C ARG A 807 -15.99 17.22 2.57
N ALA A 808 -15.07 16.46 2.01
CA ALA A 808 -13.68 16.88 1.85
C ALA A 808 -13.45 18.05 0.88
N PRO A 809 -14.15 18.19 -0.26
CA PRO A 809 -13.96 19.35 -1.14
C PRO A 809 -14.31 20.64 -0.40
N ARG A 810 -13.56 21.73 -0.64
CA ARG A 810 -13.81 23.03 0.00
C ARG A 810 -15.17 23.60 -0.39
N ALA A 811 -15.61 23.35 -1.63
CA ALA A 811 -16.91 23.73 -2.14
C ALA A 811 -18.07 22.86 -1.60
N SER A 812 -17.81 21.80 -0.83
CA SER A 812 -18.84 20.93 -0.22
C SER A 812 -19.78 21.68 0.72
N LEU A 813 -19.37 22.84 1.25
CA LEU A 813 -20.22 23.72 2.05
C LEU A 813 -21.54 24.07 1.34
N LYS A 814 -21.55 24.10 0.00
CA LYS A 814 -22.78 24.32 -0.79
C LYS A 814 -23.83 23.22 -0.63
N LEU A 815 -23.41 22.00 -0.28
CA LEU A 815 -24.31 20.87 -0.04
C LEU A 815 -25.21 21.11 1.19
N PHE A 816 -24.76 21.92 2.15
CA PHE A 816 -25.47 22.18 3.41
C PHE A 816 -26.32 23.46 3.39
N GLY A 817 -26.53 24.03 2.20
CA GLY A 817 -27.30 25.25 1.97
C GLY A 817 -26.40 26.48 1.80
N TYR A 818 -26.66 27.24 0.73
CA TYR A 818 -25.87 28.42 0.38
C TYR A 818 -26.75 29.45 -0.35
N GLN A 819 -26.62 30.73 0.02
CA GLN A 819 -27.39 31.83 -0.60
C GLN A 819 -28.92 31.59 -0.67
N GLY A 820 -29.49 30.97 0.37
CA GLY A 820 -30.93 30.68 0.43
C GLY A 820 -31.36 29.39 -0.28
N LEU A 821 -30.44 28.66 -0.92
CA LEU A 821 -30.70 27.31 -1.40
C LEU A 821 -30.78 26.33 -0.23
N PRO A 822 -31.71 25.36 -0.25
CA PRO A 822 -31.83 24.35 0.79
C PRO A 822 -30.64 23.38 0.78
N ALA A 823 -30.39 22.73 1.91
CA ALA A 823 -29.44 21.62 1.98
C ALA A 823 -29.90 20.45 1.09
N VAL A 824 -28.94 19.78 0.46
CA VAL A 824 -29.20 18.61 -0.38
C VAL A 824 -29.23 17.33 0.45
N ASP A 825 -29.74 16.26 -0.14
CA ASP A 825 -29.70 14.91 0.42
C ASP A 825 -28.27 14.33 0.29
N VAL A 826 -27.43 14.66 1.26
CA VAL A 826 -26.02 14.19 1.30
C VAL A 826 -25.94 12.68 1.45
N ALA A 827 -26.90 12.05 2.13
CA ALA A 827 -26.94 10.59 2.30
C ALA A 827 -27.10 9.87 0.95
N ALA A 828 -27.86 10.45 0.00
CA ALA A 828 -27.97 9.91 -1.35
C ALA A 828 -26.64 10.00 -2.14
N LEU A 829 -25.82 11.03 -1.90
CA LEU A 829 -24.47 11.12 -2.48
C LEU A 829 -23.52 10.10 -1.86
N GLU A 830 -23.63 9.85 -0.55
CA GLU A 830 -22.87 8.82 0.16
C GLU A 830 -23.22 7.40 -0.34
N ASP A 831 -24.51 7.09 -0.55
CA ASP A 831 -24.96 5.80 -1.13
C ASP A 831 -24.45 5.62 -2.57
N LEU A 832 -24.55 6.66 -3.40
CA LEU A 832 -24.01 6.62 -4.76
C LEU A 832 -22.49 6.40 -4.75
N GLY A 833 -21.77 7.10 -3.87
CA GLY A 833 -20.34 6.92 -3.65
C GLY A 833 -20.00 5.48 -3.23
N ALA A 834 -20.77 4.89 -2.30
CA ALA A 834 -20.60 3.52 -1.84
C ALA A 834 -20.75 2.50 -2.99
N ARG A 835 -21.77 2.67 -3.83
CA ARG A 835 -22.01 1.80 -4.99
C ARG A 835 -20.90 1.91 -6.03
N LEU A 836 -20.44 3.13 -6.32
CA LEU A 836 -19.34 3.37 -7.27
C LEU A 836 -18.02 2.79 -6.76
N VAL A 837 -17.70 2.98 -5.48
CA VAL A 837 -16.54 2.39 -4.81
C VAL A 837 -16.58 0.86 -4.92
N ARG A 838 -17.74 0.25 -4.68
CA ARG A 838 -17.88 -1.20 -4.80
C ARG A 838 -17.67 -1.69 -6.23
N LEU A 839 -18.33 -1.05 -7.21
CA LEU A 839 -18.17 -1.36 -8.63
C LEU A 839 -16.70 -1.35 -9.05
N LYS A 840 -15.95 -0.32 -8.63
CA LYS A 840 -14.54 -0.17 -9.01
C LYS A 840 -13.58 -1.05 -8.24
N ASP A 841 -13.90 -1.43 -7.01
CA ASP A 841 -13.08 -2.38 -6.25
C ASP A 841 -13.17 -3.80 -6.84
N GLU A 842 -14.33 -4.17 -7.37
CA GLU A 842 -14.60 -5.51 -7.91
C GLU A 842 -14.25 -5.70 -9.39
N HIS A 843 -14.33 -4.63 -10.19
CA HIS A 843 -14.20 -4.70 -11.65
C HIS A 843 -13.06 -3.79 -12.17
N PRO A 844 -11.79 -4.22 -12.06
CA PRO A 844 -10.65 -3.47 -12.61
C PRO A 844 -10.69 -3.33 -14.14
N GLU A 845 -11.50 -4.14 -14.83
CA GLU A 845 -11.77 -4.03 -16.27
C GLU A 845 -12.41 -2.68 -16.63
N ILE A 846 -13.13 -2.07 -15.68
CA ILE A 846 -13.71 -0.73 -15.84
C ILE A 846 -12.61 0.30 -15.63
N ALA A 847 -12.10 0.82 -16.75
CA ALA A 847 -11.00 1.75 -16.84
C ALA A 847 -11.32 3.13 -16.26
N LEU A 848 -12.50 3.64 -16.59
CA LEU A 848 -12.99 4.96 -16.22
C LEU A 848 -14.51 4.89 -16.06
N VAL A 849 -14.99 5.51 -15.00
CA VAL A 849 -16.39 5.90 -14.83
C VAL A 849 -16.39 7.38 -14.49
N GLU A 850 -17.15 8.18 -15.22
CA GLU A 850 -17.38 9.59 -14.90
C GLU A 850 -18.87 9.88 -14.88
N PHE A 851 -19.35 10.47 -13.79
CA PHE A 851 -20.70 11.00 -13.65
C PHE A 851 -20.63 12.52 -13.63
N ASN A 852 -20.97 13.15 -14.75
CA ASN A 852 -20.82 14.59 -14.91
C ASN A 852 -21.97 15.20 -15.73
N PRO A 853 -22.94 15.89 -15.12
CA PRO A 853 -23.11 16.10 -13.67
C PRO A 853 -24.01 15.05 -12.99
N VAL A 854 -23.83 14.93 -11.68
CA VAL A 854 -24.81 14.39 -10.73
C VAL A 854 -25.54 15.56 -10.09
N LEU A 855 -26.87 15.64 -10.21
CA LEU A 855 -27.67 16.65 -9.53
C LEU A 855 -28.16 16.14 -8.18
N ALA A 856 -27.71 16.76 -7.10
CA ALA A 856 -28.13 16.49 -5.73
C ALA A 856 -29.28 17.44 -5.34
N GLY A 857 -30.48 16.90 -5.19
CA GLY A 857 -31.65 17.67 -4.74
C GLY A 857 -31.86 17.55 -3.23
N THR A 858 -32.95 18.13 -2.72
CA THR A 858 -33.37 17.96 -1.31
C THR A 858 -33.85 16.55 -0.97
N ARG A 859 -34.13 15.74 -2.01
CA ARG A 859 -34.56 14.35 -1.92
C ARG A 859 -33.88 13.54 -3.02
N GLY A 860 -32.80 12.85 -2.68
CA GLY A 860 -32.02 12.02 -3.60
C GLY A 860 -31.04 12.77 -4.51
N ALA A 861 -30.27 11.98 -5.26
CA ALA A 861 -29.36 12.42 -6.31
C ALA A 861 -29.68 11.74 -7.64
N LYS A 862 -29.49 12.43 -8.77
CA LYS A 862 -29.77 11.92 -10.13
C LYS A 862 -28.57 12.13 -11.04
N ILE A 863 -28.16 11.08 -11.75
CA ILE A 863 -27.03 11.11 -12.68
C ILE A 863 -27.55 11.51 -14.06
N LEU A 864 -27.14 12.67 -14.55
CA LEU A 864 -27.61 13.18 -15.84
C LEU A 864 -26.85 12.63 -17.04
N ALA A 865 -25.56 12.33 -16.85
CA ALA A 865 -24.72 11.72 -17.85
C ALA A 865 -23.67 10.84 -17.18
N ALA A 866 -23.39 9.71 -17.80
CA ALA A 866 -22.35 8.78 -17.39
C ALA A 866 -21.47 8.45 -18.60
N GLU A 867 -20.17 8.39 -18.36
CA GLU A 867 -19.19 7.93 -19.33
C GLU A 867 -18.45 6.74 -18.73
N VAL A 868 -18.43 5.61 -19.46
CA VAL A 868 -17.79 4.38 -19.01
C VAL A 868 -16.83 3.90 -20.09
N TRP A 869 -15.59 3.60 -19.68
CA TRP A 869 -14.59 2.97 -20.52
C TRP A 869 -14.17 1.64 -19.91
N ILE A 870 -14.01 0.64 -20.76
CA ILE A 870 -13.55 -0.69 -20.38
C ILE A 870 -12.24 -1.05 -21.08
N GLY A 871 -11.46 -1.96 -20.51
CA GLY A 871 -10.27 -2.52 -21.15
C GLY A 871 -9.69 -3.69 -20.38
N ASN A 872 -8.69 -4.36 -20.95
CA ASN A 872 -8.09 -5.55 -20.33
C ASN A 872 -7.27 -5.19 -19.08
N ALA A 873 -7.78 -5.57 -17.90
CA ALA A 873 -7.15 -5.28 -16.62
C ALA A 873 -5.80 -5.98 -16.42
N ALA A 874 -5.63 -7.20 -16.94
CA ALA A 874 -4.43 -8.02 -16.71
C ALA A 874 -3.16 -7.41 -17.33
N GLN A 875 -3.31 -6.63 -18.41
CA GLN A 875 -2.20 -5.93 -19.04
C GLN A 875 -2.00 -4.52 -18.46
N ARG A 876 -3.08 -3.88 -18.01
CA ARG A 876 -3.11 -2.47 -17.57
C ARG A 876 -2.79 -2.25 -16.09
N THR A 877 -3.10 -3.22 -15.23
CA THR A 877 -2.95 -3.12 -13.78
C THR A 877 -1.99 -4.16 -13.22
N ASP A 878 -1.39 -3.89 -12.06
CA ASP A 878 -0.97 -4.97 -11.17
C ASP A 878 -2.23 -5.61 -10.61
N SER A 879 -2.77 -6.59 -11.34
CA SER A 879 -4.01 -7.28 -10.95
C SER A 879 -3.93 -7.78 -9.51
N ALA A 880 -5.08 -7.99 -8.87
CA ALA A 880 -5.17 -8.60 -7.54
C ALA A 880 -4.42 -9.95 -7.43
N ARG A 881 -4.05 -10.59 -8.54
CA ARG A 881 -3.18 -11.78 -8.57
C ARG A 881 -1.74 -11.48 -8.13
N ARG A 882 -1.24 -10.27 -8.37
CA ARG A 882 0.03 -9.77 -7.81
C ARG A 882 -0.10 -9.28 -6.36
N ALA A 883 -1.30 -9.26 -5.79
CA ALA A 883 -1.46 -8.99 -4.36
C ALA A 883 -0.95 -10.14 -3.47
N MET A 884 -0.74 -11.34 -4.03
CA MET A 884 -0.07 -12.47 -3.37
C MET A 884 1.43 -12.58 -3.71
N LEU A 885 1.93 -11.73 -4.61
CA LEU A 885 3.35 -11.62 -4.89
C LEU A 885 3.96 -10.66 -3.87
N SER A 886 4.94 -11.19 -3.13
CA SER A 886 5.71 -10.56 -2.04
C SER A 886 5.96 -9.07 -2.26
#